data_AF-A0A9D0VEY4-F1
#
_entry.id   AF-A0A9D0VEY4-F1
#
_cell.length_a   1.000
_cell.length_b   1.000
_cell.length_c   1.000
_cell.angle_alpha   90.00
_cell.angle_beta   90.00
_cell.angle_gamma   90.00
#
_symmetry.space_group_name_H-M   'P 1'
#
loop_
_entity.id
_entity.type
_entity.pdbx_description
1 polymer ?
#
loop_
_entity_poly.entity_id
_entity_poly.type
_entity_poly.pdbx_seq_one_letter_code
_entity_poly.pdbx_strand_id
1 'polypeptide(L)'
;MRLVDGCRAALHALVVWVGLGEVSVDQSDLRRIGILLLVCASCALFVVDYARAPEEALQPGEIAPRTVKAPFDFTYADHAEHERERQAARDKTLPVYVHRMDLLTDREDRISRAFAAGRERLAQVAAWRPGEPVPRLTEEFKLVVLEAFLEPLRVQLRESDLDALLLGGFSSSAEVLAKDLLEQAMRDKLIVLSRDQLLQDRRALRIIQLAEGERTEIVLKDPGSILIPEEARQQVSLGMLSSQVEPSPETDAAAALARALVTANVSYDPLQTEERREANANAVPLKLERVQMGQIVFLAGQVVTEANLDVYRALQEHQADQDLPRELLAIGLFLLLLLGSLYHFASTYLQDFSTQVRDVATAGGLLVFVALIARVVVASSEPMALMVGYEAEARAVWFLVPVAGPAMLVRLLLGVSWTVAFSVAAATICGLVMELQALPIVFFLISSVAAASAVEHTRERIAVLRAGALVGILNAITVLIIHFVQLFVVEGELSLATTMRPFWSMSFAFLGGILSSFLVLGLVPLLESLGFVTDYRLMELANLNHPLLRRLMLRAPGSYHHSVVVGTLAEAGCEAIGANSLLAKVASYFHDIGKSNKPQYFVENQRGEGSRHTGLDPHASASIIISHVTEGGLLAREHKLPQPIIDNIYMHHGTGVLQYFYASARERADDPGRVDIHAFRYPGPKPSTREAGVVMLADKVEAATRTLKCPDEHNIRSMIHRIVNSVIADGQFSECPLNLREIHTLTETFVAVLLGIYHQRIEYPQTADISAQAGEGAAPQPKLPPVSTSAMITLDLAPVQRPAPPALEGVEAQGPGSSPIPSATPVASAPRERSPVEVAKRPRVTHRPQSSQETPTPSQRRPFVEVTAPLSEEDSVVDYEALDYLPSGRGRSRER
;
A
#
# COMPACT_ATOMS: atom_id res chain seq x y z
N MET A 1 -16.41 0.40 -34.23
CA MET A 1 -17.86 0.55 -34.52
C MET A 1 -18.60 -0.43 -33.61
N ARG A 2 -19.65 -1.16 -34.03
CA ARG A 2 -20.66 -1.89 -33.22
C ARG A 2 -20.49 -1.93 -31.68
N LEU A 3 -19.38 -2.47 -31.17
CA LEU A 3 -19.06 -2.52 -29.72
C LEU A 3 -18.93 -1.12 -29.07
N VAL A 4 -18.27 -0.16 -29.74
CA VAL A 4 -18.19 1.26 -29.33
C VAL A 4 -19.57 1.93 -29.36
N ASP A 5 -20.37 1.62 -30.37
CA ASP A 5 -21.71 2.18 -30.54
C ASP A 5 -22.67 1.64 -29.44
N GLY A 6 -22.52 0.36 -29.07
CA GLY A 6 -23.19 -0.26 -27.92
C GLY A 6 -22.77 0.34 -26.58
N CYS A 7 -21.47 0.52 -26.33
CA CYS A 7 -20.99 1.20 -25.13
C CYS A 7 -21.50 2.63 -25.03
N ARG A 8 -21.56 3.36 -26.16
CA ARG A 8 -22.12 4.73 -26.21
C ARG A 8 -23.60 4.74 -25.82
N ALA A 9 -24.40 3.82 -26.36
CA ALA A 9 -25.81 3.69 -26.00
C ALA A 9 -26.01 3.34 -24.51
N ALA A 10 -25.22 2.42 -23.97
CA ALA A 10 -25.28 2.03 -22.56
C ALA A 10 -24.89 3.19 -21.62
N LEU A 11 -23.82 3.92 -21.93
CA LEU A 11 -23.40 5.08 -21.13
C LEU A 11 -24.44 6.21 -21.18
N HIS A 12 -25.01 6.47 -22.35
CA HIS A 12 -26.05 7.49 -22.53
C HIS A 12 -27.36 7.13 -21.81
N ALA A 13 -27.71 5.84 -21.75
CA ALA A 13 -28.82 5.35 -20.94
C ALA A 13 -28.56 5.52 -19.44
N LEU A 14 -27.34 5.22 -18.97
CA LEU A 14 -26.94 5.41 -17.56
C LEU A 14 -26.97 6.90 -17.16
N VAL A 15 -26.43 7.78 -18.00
CA VAL A 15 -26.44 9.25 -17.82
C VAL A 15 -27.86 9.80 -17.68
N VAL A 16 -28.77 9.36 -18.56
CA VAL A 16 -30.20 9.72 -18.50
C VAL A 16 -30.88 9.15 -17.25
N TRP A 17 -30.55 7.92 -16.84
CA TRP A 17 -31.11 7.29 -15.65
C TRP A 17 -30.66 7.94 -14.33
N VAL A 18 -29.42 8.47 -14.27
CA VAL A 18 -28.90 9.26 -13.14
C VAL A 18 -29.45 10.70 -13.13
N GLY A 19 -30.22 11.11 -14.15
CA GLY A 19 -30.82 12.45 -14.23
C GLY A 19 -29.87 13.55 -14.74
N LEU A 20 -28.69 13.18 -15.26
CA LEU A 20 -27.72 14.11 -15.84
C LEU A 20 -28.09 14.41 -17.30
N GLY A 21 -29.06 15.30 -17.49
CA GLY A 21 -29.57 15.68 -18.81
C GLY A 21 -28.48 16.20 -19.77
N GLU A 22 -28.63 15.84 -21.06
CA GLU A 22 -27.89 16.37 -22.22
C GLU A 22 -26.35 16.25 -22.21
N VAL A 23 -25.74 15.37 -21.41
CA VAL A 23 -24.30 15.06 -21.55
C VAL A 23 -24.03 14.25 -22.82
N SER A 24 -23.77 14.93 -23.93
CA SER A 24 -23.49 14.34 -25.24
C SER A 24 -22.09 13.69 -25.31
N VAL A 25 -21.99 12.41 -24.97
CA VAL A 25 -20.71 11.67 -24.97
C VAL A 25 -20.13 11.54 -26.39
N ASP A 26 -18.90 12.05 -26.58
CA ASP A 26 -18.13 11.97 -27.83
C ASP A 26 -17.20 10.72 -27.88
N GLN A 27 -16.66 10.41 -29.06
CA GLN A 27 -15.61 9.41 -29.21
C GLN A 27 -14.34 9.74 -28.42
N SER A 28 -14.01 11.02 -28.21
CA SER A 28 -12.88 11.40 -27.35
C SER A 28 -13.13 11.02 -25.88
N ASP A 29 -14.34 11.20 -25.37
CA ASP A 29 -14.74 10.79 -24.02
C ASP A 29 -14.71 9.27 -23.83
N LEU A 30 -15.25 8.51 -24.79
CA LEU A 30 -15.18 7.05 -24.75
C LEU A 30 -13.72 6.55 -24.75
N ARG A 31 -12.80 7.25 -25.43
CA ARG A 31 -11.36 6.94 -25.36
C ARG A 31 -10.76 7.31 -24.01
N ARG A 32 -11.07 8.49 -23.45
CA ARG A 32 -10.62 8.92 -22.10
C ARG A 32 -11.04 7.90 -21.03
N ILE A 33 -12.31 7.48 -21.04
CA ILE A 33 -12.87 6.49 -20.11
C ILE A 33 -12.21 5.11 -20.31
N GLY A 34 -12.03 4.66 -21.56
CA GLY A 34 -11.36 3.39 -21.86
C GLY A 34 -9.89 3.36 -21.39
N ILE A 35 -9.17 4.48 -21.53
CA ILE A 35 -7.81 4.64 -21.02
C ILE A 35 -7.82 4.61 -19.48
N LEU A 36 -8.75 5.33 -18.83
CA LEU A 36 -8.86 5.36 -17.38
C LEU A 36 -9.09 3.95 -16.81
N LEU A 37 -10.04 3.20 -17.36
CA LEU A 37 -10.33 1.82 -16.97
C LEU A 37 -9.12 0.88 -17.15
N LEU A 38 -8.40 1.02 -18.28
CA LEU A 38 -7.18 0.25 -18.53
C LEU A 38 -6.08 0.57 -17.51
N VAL A 39 -5.90 1.85 -17.16
CA VAL A 39 -4.95 2.32 -16.15
C VAL A 39 -5.33 1.79 -14.77
N CYS A 40 -6.61 1.86 -14.36
CA CYS A 40 -7.07 1.30 -13.09
C CYS A 40 -6.79 -0.22 -13.00
N ALA A 41 -7.08 -0.97 -14.06
CA ALA A 41 -6.83 -2.41 -14.12
C ALA A 41 -5.32 -2.74 -14.10
N SER A 42 -4.49 -2.00 -14.85
CA SER A 42 -3.03 -2.19 -14.87
C SER A 42 -2.37 -1.79 -13.55
N CYS A 43 -2.82 -0.72 -12.89
CA CYS A 43 -2.34 -0.36 -11.56
C CYS A 43 -2.78 -1.38 -10.51
N ALA A 44 -4.03 -1.85 -10.53
CA ALA A 44 -4.50 -2.91 -9.62
C ALA A 44 -3.66 -4.20 -9.77
N LEU A 45 -3.32 -4.58 -11.01
CA LEU A 45 -2.43 -5.72 -11.30
C LEU A 45 -1.04 -5.57 -10.64
N PHE A 46 -0.51 -4.37 -10.48
CA PHE A 46 0.78 -4.13 -9.82
C PHE A 46 0.67 -3.83 -8.31
N VAL A 47 -0.51 -3.49 -7.80
CA VAL A 47 -0.75 -3.33 -6.35
C VAL A 47 -0.82 -4.68 -5.65
N VAL A 48 -1.55 -5.64 -6.21
CA VAL A 48 -1.78 -6.95 -5.60
C VAL A 48 -0.47 -7.74 -5.42
N ASP A 49 -0.34 -8.44 -4.29
CA ASP A 49 0.75 -9.37 -4.09
C ASP A 49 0.41 -10.77 -4.63
N TYR A 50 1.38 -11.39 -5.31
CA TYR A 50 1.30 -12.73 -5.87
C TYR A 50 2.29 -13.70 -5.18
N ALA A 51 2.91 -13.28 -4.07
CA ALA A 51 3.83 -14.06 -3.24
C ALA A 51 3.09 -15.16 -2.45
N ARG A 52 2.46 -16.08 -3.19
CA ARG A 52 1.82 -17.28 -2.67
C ARG A 52 2.87 -18.32 -2.29
N ALA A 53 2.49 -19.16 -1.33
CA ALA A 53 3.23 -20.38 -1.02
C ALA A 53 3.13 -21.34 -2.22
N PRO A 54 4.05 -22.31 -2.35
CA PRO A 54 3.96 -23.30 -3.41
C PRO A 54 2.69 -24.16 -3.27
N GLU A 55 2.12 -24.60 -4.38
CA GLU A 55 1.09 -25.67 -4.41
C GLU A 55 1.73 -27.08 -4.30
N GLU A 56 3.02 -27.17 -3.99
CA GLU A 56 3.78 -28.41 -3.84
C GLU A 56 3.26 -29.21 -2.64
N ALA A 57 2.57 -30.32 -2.90
CA ALA A 57 2.03 -31.22 -1.87
C ALA A 57 3.14 -32.06 -1.21
N LEU A 58 3.92 -31.43 -0.34
CA LEU A 58 4.99 -32.06 0.45
C LEU A 58 4.46 -33.14 1.38
N GLN A 59 5.25 -34.20 1.59
CA GLN A 59 4.96 -35.31 2.51
C GLN A 59 5.92 -35.32 3.72
N PRO A 60 5.51 -35.89 4.87
CA PRO A 60 6.40 -36.02 6.03
C PRO A 60 7.66 -36.82 5.68
N GLY A 61 8.83 -36.28 6.02
CA GLY A 61 10.13 -36.89 5.71
C GLY A 61 10.73 -36.51 4.34
N GLU A 62 10.02 -35.77 3.49
CA GLU A 62 10.63 -35.20 2.28
C GLU A 62 11.61 -34.06 2.60
N ILE A 63 12.53 -33.78 1.68
CA ILE A 63 13.48 -32.67 1.80
C ILE A 63 12.88 -31.43 1.14
N ALA A 64 12.73 -30.34 1.89
CA ALA A 64 12.17 -29.09 1.40
C ALA A 64 13.00 -28.53 0.22
N PRO A 65 12.40 -28.34 -0.98
CA PRO A 65 13.13 -27.89 -2.16
C PRO A 65 13.53 -26.40 -2.10
N ARG A 66 12.88 -25.63 -1.23
CA ARG A 66 13.07 -24.19 -1.03
C ARG A 66 12.69 -23.78 0.39
N THR A 67 13.26 -22.66 0.86
CA THR A 67 12.85 -22.03 2.12
C THR A 67 11.46 -21.44 1.95
N VAL A 68 10.55 -21.73 2.88
CA VAL A 68 9.20 -21.14 2.92
C VAL A 68 9.08 -20.27 4.17
N LYS A 69 8.58 -19.04 3.99
CA LYS A 69 8.20 -18.10 5.04
C LYS A 69 6.68 -17.90 5.02
N ALA A 70 6.12 -17.49 6.16
CA ALA A 70 4.79 -16.89 6.22
C ALA A 70 4.79 -15.52 5.51
N PRO A 71 4.01 -15.31 4.44
CA PRO A 71 3.92 -14.02 3.75
C PRO A 71 2.95 -13.03 4.43
N PHE A 72 2.18 -13.51 5.41
CA PHE A 72 1.23 -12.75 6.22
C PHE A 72 1.08 -13.42 7.59
N ASP A 73 0.44 -12.75 8.55
CA ASP A 73 0.03 -13.33 9.83
C ASP A 73 -1.14 -14.30 9.62
N PHE A 74 -1.05 -15.52 10.18
CA PHE A 74 -2.16 -16.48 10.21
C PHE A 74 -2.15 -17.31 11.50
N THR A 75 -3.24 -18.01 11.76
CA THR A 75 -3.35 -18.96 12.87
C THR A 75 -3.43 -20.40 12.36
N TYR A 76 -2.74 -21.31 13.03
CA TYR A 76 -2.84 -22.75 12.80
C TYR A 76 -3.13 -23.49 14.11
N ALA A 77 -3.58 -24.73 14.01
CA ALA A 77 -3.74 -25.61 15.16
C ALA A 77 -2.59 -26.64 15.18
N ASP A 78 -1.81 -26.68 16.26
CA ASP A 78 -0.85 -27.77 16.46
C ASP A 78 -1.60 -29.02 16.93
N HIS A 79 -1.95 -29.89 15.98
CA HIS A 79 -2.59 -31.18 16.25
C HIS A 79 -1.66 -32.14 17.04
N ALA A 80 -0.34 -31.99 16.93
CA ALA A 80 0.64 -32.81 17.63
C ALA A 80 0.86 -32.38 19.09
N GLU A 81 0.88 -31.08 19.42
CA GLU A 81 0.77 -30.65 20.82
C GLU A 81 -0.60 -31.02 21.38
N HIS A 82 -1.69 -30.79 20.63
CA HIS A 82 -3.03 -31.09 21.09
C HIS A 82 -3.21 -32.57 21.49
N GLU A 83 -2.82 -33.55 20.65
CA GLU A 83 -2.92 -34.96 21.05
C GLU A 83 -1.97 -35.33 22.20
N ARG A 84 -0.82 -34.66 22.36
CA ARG A 84 0.02 -34.81 23.57
C ARG A 84 -0.69 -34.31 24.83
N GLU A 85 -1.40 -33.19 24.76
CA GLU A 85 -2.20 -32.70 25.88
C GLU A 85 -3.42 -33.60 26.17
N ARG A 86 -4.09 -34.12 25.14
CA ARG A 86 -5.16 -35.13 25.28
C ARG A 86 -4.65 -36.39 25.95
N GLN A 87 -3.50 -36.91 25.53
CA GLN A 87 -2.86 -38.07 26.15
C GLN A 87 -2.44 -37.76 27.61
N ALA A 88 -1.85 -36.59 27.86
CA ALA A 88 -1.52 -36.15 29.22
C ALA A 88 -2.78 -35.97 30.10
N ALA A 89 -3.96 -35.70 29.53
CA ALA A 89 -5.23 -35.70 30.25
C ALA A 89 -5.72 -37.13 30.56
N ARG A 90 -5.66 -38.06 29.60
CA ARG A 90 -5.90 -39.51 29.83
C ARG A 90 -5.01 -40.03 30.97
N ASP A 91 -3.76 -39.58 31.03
CA ASP A 91 -2.76 -40.10 31.98
C ASP A 91 -2.68 -39.33 33.31
N LYS A 92 -3.36 -38.18 33.43
CA LYS A 92 -3.63 -37.50 34.72
C LYS A 92 -4.94 -37.97 35.38
N THR A 93 -5.90 -38.47 34.59
CA THR A 93 -7.24 -38.88 35.07
C THR A 93 -7.15 -40.00 36.11
N LEU A 94 -7.54 -39.74 37.37
CA LEU A 94 -7.43 -40.71 38.47
C LEU A 94 -8.33 -41.95 38.24
N PRO A 95 -7.84 -43.17 38.56
CA PRO A 95 -8.63 -44.39 38.49
C PRO A 95 -9.81 -44.35 39.47
N VAL A 96 -10.92 -44.95 39.04
CA VAL A 96 -12.18 -45.01 39.79
C VAL A 96 -12.31 -46.36 40.48
N TYR A 97 -12.51 -46.32 41.79
CA TYR A 97 -12.85 -47.48 42.61
C TYR A 97 -14.25 -47.31 43.20
N VAL A 98 -14.94 -48.42 43.39
CA VAL A 98 -16.30 -48.48 43.94
C VAL A 98 -16.23 -49.16 45.30
N HIS A 99 -16.76 -48.50 46.32
CA HIS A 99 -16.81 -48.98 47.70
C HIS A 99 -18.23 -49.41 48.07
N ARG A 100 -18.37 -50.69 48.37
CA ARG A 100 -19.64 -51.37 48.63
C ARG A 100 -19.92 -51.51 50.11
N MET A 101 -20.70 -50.57 50.65
CA MET A 101 -21.06 -50.51 52.07
C MET A 101 -22.19 -51.49 52.43
N ASP A 102 -23.03 -51.85 51.44
CA ASP A 102 -24.05 -52.91 51.48
C ASP A 102 -23.50 -54.25 51.98
N LEU A 103 -22.22 -54.53 51.74
CA LEU A 103 -21.57 -55.78 52.09
C LEU A 103 -21.39 -56.02 53.60
N LEU A 104 -21.43 -54.97 54.44
CA LEU A 104 -21.39 -55.17 55.90
C LEU A 104 -22.77 -55.66 56.38
N THR A 105 -23.82 -54.90 56.06
CA THR A 105 -25.19 -55.21 56.46
C THR A 105 -25.63 -56.59 55.94
N ASP A 106 -25.37 -56.93 54.68
CA ASP A 106 -25.63 -58.27 54.11
C ASP A 106 -24.98 -59.42 54.92
N ARG A 107 -23.85 -59.19 55.58
CA ARG A 107 -23.15 -60.21 56.39
C ARG A 107 -23.68 -60.28 57.82
N GLU A 108 -23.98 -59.15 58.44
CA GLU A 108 -24.69 -59.09 59.73
C GLU A 108 -26.05 -59.80 59.63
N ASP A 109 -26.74 -59.62 58.50
CA ASP A 109 -27.98 -60.30 58.14
C ASP A 109 -27.80 -61.82 57.97
N ARG A 110 -26.70 -62.26 57.33
CA ARG A 110 -26.35 -63.69 57.21
C ARG A 110 -26.00 -64.32 58.54
N ILE A 111 -25.25 -63.64 59.41
CA ILE A 111 -24.99 -64.09 60.79
C ILE A 111 -26.33 -64.27 61.52
N SER A 112 -27.23 -63.28 61.44
CA SER A 112 -28.56 -63.34 62.05
C SER A 112 -29.36 -64.57 61.57
N ARG A 113 -29.41 -64.81 60.26
CA ARG A 113 -30.10 -65.96 59.66
C ARG A 113 -29.45 -67.30 60.04
N ALA A 114 -28.11 -67.36 60.08
CA ALA A 114 -27.36 -68.56 60.42
C ALA A 114 -27.58 -69.01 61.87
N PHE A 115 -27.42 -68.09 62.83
CA PHE A 115 -27.66 -68.37 64.24
C PHE A 115 -29.13 -68.70 64.51
N ALA A 116 -30.09 -68.05 63.82
CA ALA A 116 -31.49 -68.43 63.89
C ALA A 116 -31.75 -69.86 63.36
N ALA A 117 -31.23 -70.21 62.19
CA ALA A 117 -31.38 -71.54 61.60
C ALA A 117 -30.71 -72.64 62.45
N GLY A 118 -29.51 -72.37 63.00
CA GLY A 118 -28.82 -73.28 63.91
C GLY A 118 -29.64 -73.55 65.19
N ARG A 119 -30.17 -72.50 65.84
CA ARG A 119 -31.05 -72.63 67.02
C ARG A 119 -32.35 -73.38 66.70
N GLU A 120 -33.00 -73.04 65.59
CA GLU A 120 -34.25 -73.71 65.19
C GLU A 120 -34.00 -75.19 64.90
N ARG A 121 -32.96 -75.52 64.14
CA ARG A 121 -32.66 -76.90 63.77
C ARG A 121 -32.23 -77.73 64.99
N LEU A 122 -31.47 -77.14 65.91
CA LEU A 122 -31.12 -77.77 67.18
C LEU A 122 -32.36 -78.07 68.05
N ALA A 123 -33.29 -77.11 68.15
CA ALA A 123 -34.56 -77.30 68.86
C ALA A 123 -35.46 -78.37 68.20
N GLN A 124 -35.56 -78.39 66.86
CA GLN A 124 -36.30 -79.40 66.10
C GLN A 124 -35.76 -80.82 66.32
N VAL A 125 -34.42 -80.99 66.31
CA VAL A 125 -33.77 -82.31 66.31
C VAL A 125 -33.55 -82.86 67.72
N ALA A 126 -33.31 -82.00 68.71
CA ALA A 126 -32.97 -82.39 70.08
C ALA A 126 -34.05 -82.13 71.13
N ALA A 127 -35.19 -81.51 70.74
CA ALA A 127 -36.20 -80.94 71.65
C ALA A 127 -35.65 -79.92 72.67
N TRP A 128 -34.46 -79.39 72.39
CA TRP A 128 -33.68 -78.48 73.24
C TRP A 128 -34.28 -77.06 73.30
N ARG A 129 -34.02 -76.36 74.41
CA ARG A 129 -34.49 -74.98 74.63
C ARG A 129 -33.33 -74.02 74.89
N PRO A 130 -33.40 -72.76 74.40
CA PRO A 130 -32.37 -71.75 74.67
C PRO A 130 -32.08 -71.58 76.16
N GLY A 131 -30.81 -71.74 76.54
CA GLY A 131 -30.33 -71.66 77.92
C GLY A 131 -30.19 -73.00 78.66
N GLU A 132 -30.66 -74.11 78.09
CA GLU A 132 -30.37 -75.45 78.59
C GLU A 132 -29.02 -75.96 78.04
N PRO A 133 -28.26 -76.83 78.75
CA PRO A 133 -27.05 -77.42 78.22
C PRO A 133 -27.37 -78.36 77.04
N VAL A 134 -26.63 -78.23 75.94
CA VAL A 134 -26.90 -78.97 74.70
C VAL A 134 -26.65 -80.48 74.90
N PRO A 135 -27.62 -81.37 74.57
CA PRO A 135 -27.46 -82.80 74.72
C PRO A 135 -26.46 -83.36 73.68
N ARG A 136 -25.82 -84.50 74.00
CA ARG A 136 -24.95 -85.20 73.04
C ARG A 136 -25.75 -85.73 71.86
N LEU A 137 -25.55 -85.12 70.69
CA LEU A 137 -26.09 -85.57 69.42
C LEU A 137 -25.32 -86.79 68.88
N THR A 138 -25.93 -87.53 67.96
CA THR A 138 -25.21 -88.43 67.05
C THR A 138 -24.62 -87.63 65.88
N GLU A 139 -23.56 -88.12 65.25
CA GLU A 139 -22.89 -87.42 64.13
C GLU A 139 -23.85 -87.08 62.98
N GLU A 140 -24.81 -87.95 62.67
CA GLU A 140 -25.85 -87.69 61.65
C GLU A 140 -26.68 -86.44 61.97
N PHE A 141 -27.07 -86.27 63.23
CA PHE A 141 -27.82 -85.09 63.68
C PHE A 141 -26.93 -83.86 63.89
N LYS A 142 -25.66 -84.06 64.26
CA LYS A 142 -24.64 -83.00 64.33
C LYS A 142 -24.48 -82.32 62.96
N LEU A 143 -24.25 -83.10 61.90
CA LEU A 143 -24.14 -82.58 60.53
C LEU A 143 -25.39 -81.80 60.11
N VAL A 144 -26.59 -82.36 60.31
CA VAL A 144 -27.86 -81.72 59.91
C VAL A 144 -28.12 -80.35 60.58
N VAL A 145 -27.58 -80.12 61.78
CA VAL A 145 -27.65 -78.80 62.45
C VAL A 145 -26.56 -77.86 61.93
N LEU A 146 -25.34 -78.36 61.70
CA LEU A 146 -24.22 -77.55 61.20
C LEU A 146 -24.39 -77.13 59.73
N GLU A 147 -24.99 -77.96 58.88
CA GLU A 147 -25.34 -77.60 57.49
C GLU A 147 -26.34 -76.44 57.45
N ALA A 148 -27.40 -76.49 58.28
CA ALA A 148 -28.40 -75.43 58.39
C ALA A 148 -27.81 -74.11 58.93
N PHE A 149 -26.77 -74.18 59.77
CA PHE A 149 -26.02 -73.00 60.22
C PHE A 149 -25.11 -72.43 59.12
N LEU A 150 -24.47 -73.28 58.31
CA LEU A 150 -23.51 -72.85 57.28
C LEU A 150 -24.16 -72.34 55.98
N GLU A 151 -25.35 -72.82 55.62
CA GLU A 151 -26.04 -72.45 54.36
C GLU A 151 -26.22 -70.92 54.19
N PRO A 152 -26.67 -70.14 55.19
CA PRO A 152 -26.81 -68.69 55.05
C PRO A 152 -25.48 -67.95 54.99
N LEU A 153 -24.42 -68.51 55.61
CA LEU A 153 -23.11 -67.87 55.73
C LEU A 153 -22.28 -67.98 54.44
N ARG A 154 -22.29 -69.17 53.82
CA ARG A 154 -21.46 -69.53 52.65
C ARG A 154 -19.95 -69.36 52.87
N VAL A 155 -19.46 -69.58 54.10
CA VAL A 155 -18.04 -69.64 54.44
C VAL A 155 -17.66 -71.04 54.95
N GLN A 156 -16.37 -71.34 54.97
CA GLN A 156 -15.83 -72.55 55.61
C GLN A 156 -15.27 -72.18 56.99
N LEU A 157 -15.60 -72.99 58.00
CA LEU A 157 -15.07 -72.91 59.37
C LEU A 157 -14.38 -74.23 59.72
N ARG A 158 -13.53 -74.21 60.76
CA ARG A 158 -12.92 -75.44 61.28
C ARG A 158 -13.96 -76.22 62.09
N GLU A 159 -13.88 -77.55 62.05
CA GLU A 159 -14.77 -78.43 62.81
C GLU A 159 -14.76 -78.11 64.32
N SER A 160 -13.59 -77.76 64.88
CA SER A 160 -13.44 -77.28 66.26
C SER A 160 -14.29 -76.05 66.61
N ASP A 161 -14.48 -75.16 65.63
CA ASP A 161 -15.16 -73.87 65.83
C ASP A 161 -16.68 -74.08 65.69
N LEU A 162 -17.09 -74.96 64.77
CA LEU A 162 -18.46 -75.41 64.60
C LEU A 162 -18.97 -76.17 65.84
N ASP A 163 -18.16 -77.10 66.36
CA ASP A 163 -18.49 -77.88 67.55
C ASP A 163 -18.64 -76.99 68.80
N ALA A 164 -17.83 -75.92 68.91
CA ALA A 164 -17.94 -74.96 69.99
C ALA A 164 -19.24 -74.13 69.93
N LEU A 165 -19.61 -73.63 68.75
CA LEU A 165 -20.88 -72.91 68.54
C LEU A 165 -22.10 -73.82 68.78
N LEU A 166 -22.00 -75.09 68.37
CA LEU A 166 -23.04 -76.09 68.59
C LEU A 166 -23.20 -76.44 70.07
N LEU A 167 -22.10 -76.60 70.82
CA LEU A 167 -22.11 -76.86 72.26
C LEU A 167 -22.63 -75.65 73.08
N GLY A 168 -22.37 -74.43 72.62
CA GLY A 168 -22.97 -73.20 73.16
C GLY A 168 -24.45 -73.00 72.78
N GLY A 169 -25.00 -73.86 71.91
CA GLY A 169 -26.39 -73.76 71.45
C GLY A 169 -26.65 -72.54 70.57
N PHE A 170 -25.63 -72.02 69.87
CA PHE A 170 -25.67 -70.80 69.06
C PHE A 170 -26.20 -69.60 69.86
N SER A 171 -25.52 -69.26 70.97
CA SER A 171 -25.99 -68.24 71.90
C SER A 171 -26.14 -66.85 71.26
N SER A 172 -27.10 -66.06 71.73
CA SER A 172 -27.25 -64.66 71.28
C SER A 172 -26.02 -63.81 71.60
N SER A 173 -25.26 -64.16 72.64
CA SER A 173 -23.96 -63.57 72.99
C SER A 173 -22.91 -63.80 71.90
N ALA A 174 -22.79 -65.02 71.39
CA ALA A 174 -21.88 -65.33 70.28
C ALA A 174 -22.35 -64.70 68.95
N GLU A 175 -23.67 -64.60 68.74
CA GLU A 175 -24.23 -63.93 67.58
C GLU A 175 -23.93 -62.42 67.56
N VAL A 176 -24.09 -61.73 68.70
CA VAL A 176 -23.74 -60.31 68.83
C VAL A 176 -22.24 -60.10 68.70
N LEU A 177 -21.42 -60.88 69.43
CA LEU A 177 -19.96 -60.77 69.34
C LEU A 177 -19.43 -60.99 67.92
N ALA A 178 -20.02 -61.92 67.15
CA ALA A 178 -19.65 -62.12 65.74
C ALA A 178 -20.02 -60.93 64.83
N LYS A 179 -21.06 -60.15 65.16
CA LYS A 179 -21.45 -58.93 64.45
C LYS A 179 -20.55 -57.77 64.85
N ASP A 180 -20.42 -57.48 66.14
CA ASP A 180 -19.59 -56.39 66.69
C ASP A 180 -18.14 -56.47 66.17
N LEU A 181 -17.56 -57.68 66.14
CA LEU A 181 -16.21 -57.92 65.63
C LEU A 181 -16.09 -57.79 64.10
N LEU A 182 -17.15 -58.09 63.35
CA LEU A 182 -17.20 -57.89 61.89
C LEU A 182 -17.36 -56.39 61.57
N GLU A 183 -18.24 -55.70 62.29
CA GLU A 183 -18.45 -54.26 62.22
C GLU A 183 -17.14 -53.52 62.50
N GLN A 184 -16.43 -53.84 63.59
CA GLN A 184 -15.14 -53.24 63.93
C GLN A 184 -14.07 -53.43 62.83
N ALA A 185 -14.13 -54.54 62.10
CA ALA A 185 -13.19 -54.88 61.03
C ALA A 185 -13.56 -54.30 59.65
N MET A 186 -14.83 -53.96 59.40
CA MET A 186 -15.32 -53.53 58.07
C MET A 186 -15.95 -52.13 58.03
N ARG A 187 -16.51 -51.60 59.13
CA ARG A 187 -17.11 -50.26 59.17
C ARG A 187 -16.04 -49.21 58.93
N ASP A 188 -16.33 -48.33 57.97
CA ASP A 188 -15.45 -47.24 57.51
C ASP A 188 -14.03 -47.71 57.09
N LYS A 189 -13.86 -49.01 56.76
CA LYS A 189 -12.60 -49.57 56.26
C LYS A 189 -12.67 -49.81 54.76
N LEU A 190 -11.62 -49.37 54.07
CA LEU A 190 -11.40 -49.64 52.66
C LEU A 190 -10.58 -50.93 52.54
N ILE A 191 -11.22 -52.04 52.20
CA ILE A 191 -10.60 -53.35 52.10
C ILE A 191 -10.50 -53.74 50.62
N VAL A 192 -9.27 -53.97 50.15
CA VAL A 192 -8.94 -54.32 48.76
C VAL A 192 -8.45 -55.76 48.65
N LEU A 193 -8.40 -56.33 47.44
CA LEU A 193 -7.91 -57.70 47.25
C LEU A 193 -6.38 -57.83 47.40
N SER A 194 -5.61 -56.87 46.88
CA SER A 194 -4.16 -56.75 47.08
C SER A 194 -3.73 -55.28 46.94
N ARG A 195 -2.62 -54.88 47.58
CA ARG A 195 -2.07 -53.51 47.43
C ARG A 195 -1.45 -53.28 46.05
N ASP A 196 -0.85 -54.30 45.46
CA ASP A 196 -0.15 -54.22 44.17
C ASP A 196 -1.08 -53.80 43.02
N GLN A 197 -2.38 -54.11 43.12
CA GLN A 197 -3.41 -53.71 42.16
C GLN A 197 -3.84 -52.23 42.27
N LEU A 198 -3.44 -51.49 43.31
CA LEU A 198 -3.67 -50.03 43.41
C LEU A 198 -2.42 -49.20 43.14
N LEU A 199 -1.25 -49.76 43.41
CA LEU A 199 0.01 -49.00 43.44
C LEU A 199 0.69 -48.86 42.07
N GLN A 200 0.03 -49.20 40.96
CA GLN A 200 0.63 -49.21 39.63
C GLN A 200 1.12 -47.85 39.09
N ASP A 201 0.76 -46.71 39.72
CA ASP A 201 1.61 -45.49 39.64
C ASP A 201 1.22 -44.32 40.58
N ARG A 202 0.05 -44.33 41.24
CA ARG A 202 -0.59 -43.07 41.70
C ARG A 202 -0.81 -42.95 43.20
N ARG A 203 -0.44 -41.78 43.74
CA ARG A 203 -0.58 -41.39 45.16
C ARG A 203 -2.00 -40.98 45.57
N ALA A 204 -2.92 -40.87 44.61
CA ALA A 204 -4.31 -40.48 44.87
C ALA A 204 -5.27 -41.37 44.07
N LEU A 205 -6.41 -41.68 44.69
CA LEU A 205 -7.44 -42.58 44.18
C LEU A 205 -8.80 -41.89 44.34
N ARG A 206 -9.72 -42.05 43.38
CA ARG A 206 -11.11 -41.66 43.58
C ARG A 206 -11.94 -42.89 43.93
N ILE A 207 -12.68 -42.78 45.03
CA ILE A 207 -13.60 -43.80 45.50
C ILE A 207 -15.03 -43.25 45.41
N ILE A 208 -15.91 -44.01 44.76
CA ILE A 208 -17.35 -43.79 44.77
C ILE A 208 -17.92 -44.69 45.86
N GLN A 209 -18.49 -44.11 46.91
CA GLN A 209 -19.24 -44.88 47.90
C GLN A 209 -20.69 -45.04 47.42
N LEU A 210 -21.21 -46.26 47.58
CA LEU A 210 -22.62 -46.58 47.39
C LEU A 210 -23.24 -46.89 48.75
N ALA A 211 -24.16 -46.03 49.19
CA ALA A 211 -24.92 -46.19 50.43
C ALA A 211 -26.39 -45.89 50.15
N GLU A 212 -27.27 -46.88 50.35
CA GLU A 212 -28.74 -46.78 50.29
C GLU A 212 -29.34 -46.10 49.03
N GLY A 213 -28.58 -46.06 47.93
CA GLY A 213 -28.97 -45.46 46.65
C GLY A 213 -28.31 -44.10 46.36
N GLU A 214 -27.73 -43.44 47.37
CA GLU A 214 -26.89 -42.27 47.17
C GLU A 214 -25.48 -42.66 46.68
N ARG A 215 -24.86 -41.73 45.95
CA ARG A 215 -23.49 -41.85 45.40
C ARG A 215 -22.66 -40.64 45.83
N THR A 216 -21.65 -40.87 46.67
CA THR A 216 -20.69 -39.83 47.07
C THR A 216 -19.32 -40.11 46.47
N GLU A 217 -18.68 -39.10 45.86
CA GLU A 217 -17.31 -39.20 45.36
C GLU A 217 -16.32 -38.64 46.41
N ILE A 218 -15.33 -39.44 46.80
CA ILE A 218 -14.23 -39.05 47.69
C ILE A 218 -12.89 -39.23 46.95
N VAL A 219 -12.01 -38.24 47.02
CA VAL A 219 -10.64 -38.34 46.50
C VAL A 219 -9.67 -38.54 47.68
N LEU A 220 -9.22 -39.78 47.86
CA LEU A 220 -8.19 -40.12 48.84
C LEU A 220 -6.81 -39.74 48.32
N LYS A 221 -6.04 -39.05 49.16
CA LYS A 221 -4.67 -38.57 48.90
C LYS A 221 -3.60 -39.35 49.66
N ASP A 222 -4.02 -40.33 50.47
CA ASP A 222 -3.14 -41.19 51.26
C ASP A 222 -3.66 -42.64 51.25
N PRO A 223 -3.01 -43.56 50.50
CA PRO A 223 -3.34 -44.98 50.47
C PRO A 223 -3.08 -45.74 51.79
N GLY A 224 -2.39 -45.15 52.78
CA GLY A 224 -2.06 -45.80 54.05
C GLY A 224 -3.28 -46.19 54.90
N SER A 225 -4.46 -45.67 54.56
CA SER A 225 -5.75 -46.02 55.17
C SER A 225 -6.39 -47.31 54.61
N ILE A 226 -5.81 -47.89 53.55
CA ILE A 226 -6.37 -49.04 52.81
C ILE A 226 -5.80 -50.36 53.36
N LEU A 227 -6.68 -51.27 53.75
CA LEU A 227 -6.35 -52.58 54.33
C LEU A 227 -6.42 -53.70 53.28
N ILE A 228 -5.55 -54.71 53.41
CA ILE A 228 -5.78 -56.02 52.77
C ILE A 228 -6.67 -56.91 53.67
N PRO A 229 -7.27 -58.01 53.16
CA PRO A 229 -8.23 -58.79 53.94
C PRO A 229 -7.59 -59.47 55.16
N GLU A 230 -6.28 -59.71 55.12
CA GLU A 230 -5.51 -60.25 56.24
C GLU A 230 -5.33 -59.24 57.37
N GLU A 231 -5.06 -57.97 57.06
CA GLU A 231 -4.97 -56.89 58.06
C GLU A 231 -6.35 -56.60 58.68
N ALA A 232 -7.41 -56.63 57.87
CA ALA A 232 -8.78 -56.52 58.38
C ALA A 232 -9.17 -57.73 59.26
N ARG A 233 -8.70 -58.94 58.95
CA ARG A 233 -8.83 -60.11 59.85
C ARG A 233 -7.98 -60.00 61.13
N GLN A 234 -6.86 -59.28 61.10
CA GLN A 234 -6.11 -58.95 62.31
C GLN A 234 -6.89 -57.95 63.19
N GLN A 235 -7.67 -57.02 62.62
CA GLN A 235 -8.57 -56.16 63.40
C GLN A 235 -9.63 -56.97 64.17
N VAL A 236 -10.18 -58.05 63.59
CA VAL A 236 -11.07 -58.97 64.33
C VAL A 236 -10.38 -59.58 65.55
N SER A 237 -9.12 -60.02 65.41
CA SER A 237 -8.37 -60.60 66.53
C SER A 237 -7.95 -59.56 67.58
N LEU A 238 -7.63 -58.32 67.17
CA LEU A 238 -7.39 -57.21 68.09
C LEU A 238 -8.68 -56.78 68.81
N GLY A 239 -9.81 -56.78 68.10
CA GLY A 239 -11.15 -56.56 68.64
C GLY A 239 -11.46 -57.54 69.75
N MET A 240 -11.27 -58.85 69.51
CA MET A 240 -11.45 -59.89 70.52
C MET A 240 -10.58 -59.67 71.77
N LEU A 241 -9.29 -59.32 71.59
CA LEU A 241 -8.38 -58.98 72.70
C LEU A 241 -8.76 -57.69 73.44
N SER A 242 -9.50 -56.78 72.81
CA SER A 242 -10.03 -55.56 73.43
C SER A 242 -11.42 -55.73 74.07
N SER A 243 -12.10 -56.85 73.78
CA SER A 243 -13.41 -57.16 74.33
C SER A 243 -13.30 -57.52 75.82
N GLN A 244 -14.33 -57.18 76.60
CA GLN A 244 -14.40 -57.54 78.03
C GLN A 244 -15.06 -58.92 78.26
N VAL A 245 -15.03 -59.78 77.24
CA VAL A 245 -15.68 -61.11 77.26
C VAL A 245 -14.66 -62.16 77.69
N GLU A 246 -15.04 -63.06 78.59
CA GLU A 246 -14.13 -64.14 79.01
C GLU A 246 -13.80 -65.10 77.84
N PRO A 247 -12.53 -65.54 77.69
CA PRO A 247 -12.16 -66.48 76.64
C PRO A 247 -12.87 -67.83 76.81
N SER A 248 -13.62 -68.24 75.80
CA SER A 248 -14.27 -69.54 75.73
C SER A 248 -14.17 -70.10 74.30
N PRO A 249 -14.32 -71.42 74.11
CA PRO A 249 -14.34 -72.00 72.76
C PRO A 249 -15.41 -71.36 71.85
N GLU A 250 -16.55 -70.95 72.43
CA GLU A 250 -17.64 -70.30 71.69
C GLU A 250 -17.27 -68.87 71.24
N THR A 251 -16.55 -68.11 72.07
CA THR A 251 -16.12 -66.74 71.72
C THR A 251 -14.96 -66.74 70.72
N ASP A 252 -14.03 -67.70 70.84
CA ASP A 252 -13.00 -67.95 69.81
C ASP A 252 -13.61 -68.34 68.45
N ALA A 253 -14.70 -69.12 68.46
CA ALA A 253 -15.44 -69.51 67.27
C ALA A 253 -16.27 -68.37 66.66
N ALA A 254 -16.88 -67.51 67.49
CA ALA A 254 -17.53 -66.27 67.03
C ALA A 254 -16.51 -65.34 66.33
N ALA A 255 -15.31 -65.19 66.91
CA ALA A 255 -14.22 -64.46 66.28
C ALA A 255 -13.68 -65.17 65.00
N ALA A 256 -13.73 -66.50 64.92
CA ALA A 256 -13.39 -67.24 63.71
C ALA A 256 -14.40 -67.00 62.57
N LEU A 257 -15.69 -66.97 62.90
CA LEU A 257 -16.77 -66.60 61.98
C LEU A 257 -16.61 -65.18 61.45
N ALA A 258 -16.38 -64.20 62.33
CA ALA A 258 -16.11 -62.82 61.92
C ALA A 258 -14.89 -62.73 60.97
N ARG A 259 -13.76 -63.41 61.29
CA ARG A 259 -12.59 -63.48 60.39
C ARG A 259 -12.92 -64.10 59.02
N ALA A 260 -13.73 -65.16 58.99
CA ALA A 260 -14.11 -65.83 57.75
C ALA A 260 -14.99 -64.94 56.85
N LEU A 261 -15.83 -64.10 57.45
CA LEU A 261 -16.70 -63.14 56.75
C LEU A 261 -16.00 -61.85 56.31
N VAL A 262 -14.77 -61.55 56.75
CA VAL A 262 -13.99 -60.42 56.23
C VAL A 262 -13.47 -60.70 54.82
N THR A 263 -13.79 -59.81 53.87
CA THR A 263 -13.29 -59.80 52.48
C THR A 263 -13.04 -58.36 52.02
N ALA A 264 -12.48 -58.20 50.82
CA ALA A 264 -12.51 -56.91 50.14
C ALA A 264 -13.95 -56.37 49.97
N ASN A 265 -14.10 -55.06 50.13
CA ASN A 265 -15.33 -54.27 49.89
C ASN A 265 -15.11 -53.12 48.88
N VAL A 266 -13.87 -52.93 48.39
CA VAL A 266 -13.51 -52.00 47.32
C VAL A 266 -13.11 -52.76 46.05
N SER A 267 -13.67 -52.36 44.91
CA SER A 267 -13.37 -52.92 43.57
C SER A 267 -13.05 -51.82 42.56
N TYR A 268 -12.11 -52.07 41.65
CA TYR A 268 -11.82 -51.18 40.52
C TYR A 268 -12.95 -51.20 39.47
N ASP A 269 -13.33 -50.04 38.95
CA ASP A 269 -14.29 -49.90 37.84
C ASP A 269 -13.55 -49.43 36.57
N PRO A 270 -13.27 -50.34 35.62
CA PRO A 270 -12.56 -49.99 34.40
C PRO A 270 -13.38 -49.11 33.45
N LEU A 271 -14.71 -49.31 33.39
CA LEU A 271 -15.59 -48.58 32.47
C LEU A 271 -15.67 -47.11 32.89
N GLN A 272 -16.02 -46.87 34.16
CA GLN A 272 -16.08 -45.51 34.71
C GLN A 272 -14.72 -44.79 34.77
N THR A 273 -13.63 -45.54 34.71
CA THR A 273 -12.28 -44.97 34.58
C THR A 273 -12.03 -44.53 33.14
N GLU A 274 -12.29 -45.38 32.13
CA GLU A 274 -12.01 -45.04 30.73
C GLU A 274 -12.98 -44.01 30.14
N GLU A 275 -14.28 -44.08 30.47
CA GLU A 275 -15.27 -43.03 30.14
C GLU A 275 -14.79 -41.64 30.57
N ARG A 276 -14.20 -41.55 31.78
CA ARG A 276 -13.66 -40.30 32.32
C ARG A 276 -12.30 -39.93 31.72
N ARG A 277 -11.50 -40.88 31.22
CA ARG A 277 -10.27 -40.59 30.45
C ARG A 277 -10.61 -39.99 29.09
N GLU A 278 -11.60 -40.54 28.40
CA GLU A 278 -12.12 -39.97 27.15
C GLU A 278 -12.75 -38.60 27.38
N ALA A 279 -13.60 -38.43 28.39
CA ALA A 279 -14.20 -37.14 28.72
C ALA A 279 -13.15 -36.06 29.01
N ASN A 280 -12.12 -36.37 29.80
CA ASN A 280 -11.03 -35.43 30.09
C ASN A 280 -10.14 -35.15 28.85
N ALA A 281 -9.95 -36.13 27.97
CA ALA A 281 -9.23 -35.95 26.71
C ALA A 281 -10.04 -35.15 25.67
N ASN A 282 -11.37 -35.19 25.72
CA ASN A 282 -12.24 -34.42 24.83
C ASN A 282 -12.56 -33.02 25.38
N ALA A 283 -12.29 -32.78 26.66
CA ALA A 283 -12.39 -31.46 27.30
C ALA A 283 -11.13 -30.58 27.12
N VAL A 284 -10.05 -31.10 26.52
CA VAL A 284 -8.89 -30.29 26.13
C VAL A 284 -9.28 -29.39 24.95
N PRO A 285 -9.16 -28.05 25.04
CA PRO A 285 -9.45 -27.18 23.93
C PRO A 285 -8.33 -27.26 22.86
N LEU A 286 -8.70 -27.11 21.59
CA LEU A 286 -7.73 -26.93 20.53
C LEU A 286 -7.12 -25.53 20.64
N LYS A 287 -5.81 -25.44 20.90
CA LYS A 287 -5.09 -24.16 20.89
C LYS A 287 -4.85 -23.73 19.45
N LEU A 288 -5.06 -22.44 19.18
CA LEU A 288 -4.63 -21.80 17.94
C LEU A 288 -3.36 -21.01 18.21
N GLU A 289 -2.26 -21.41 17.59
CA GLU A 289 -1.02 -20.63 17.58
C GLU A 289 -1.06 -19.59 16.46
N ARG A 290 -0.39 -18.45 16.65
CA ARG A 290 -0.28 -17.39 15.64
C ARG A 290 1.13 -17.38 15.05
N VAL A 291 1.22 -17.66 13.76
CA VAL A 291 2.43 -17.49 12.95
C VAL A 291 2.50 -16.03 12.52
N GLN A 292 3.67 -15.41 12.65
CA GLN A 292 3.90 -14.01 12.27
C GLN A 292 4.43 -13.91 10.83
N MET A 293 4.06 -12.83 10.13
CA MET A 293 4.64 -12.46 8.84
C MET A 293 6.18 -12.45 8.89
N GLY A 294 6.82 -13.10 7.92
CA GLY A 294 8.27 -13.27 7.83
C GLY A 294 8.84 -14.48 8.60
N GLN A 295 8.06 -15.15 9.46
CA GLN A 295 8.48 -16.36 10.17
C GLN A 295 8.78 -17.49 9.19
N ILE A 296 9.91 -18.18 9.39
CA ILE A 296 10.33 -19.31 8.54
C ILE A 296 9.55 -20.56 8.97
N VAL A 297 8.87 -21.20 8.01
CA VAL A 297 8.14 -22.46 8.20
C VAL A 297 9.10 -23.66 8.06
N PHE A 298 9.98 -23.62 7.06
CA PHE A 298 11.13 -24.53 6.91
C PHE A 298 12.19 -23.93 5.98
N LEU A 299 13.44 -24.37 6.15
CA LEU A 299 14.58 -23.99 5.31
C LEU A 299 14.74 -24.95 4.10
N ALA A 300 15.28 -24.44 3.00
CA ALA A 300 15.72 -25.29 1.88
C ALA A 300 16.71 -26.37 2.37
N GLY A 301 16.51 -27.63 1.97
CA GLY A 301 17.34 -28.76 2.41
C GLY A 301 16.99 -29.32 3.79
N GLN A 302 16.03 -28.74 4.52
CA GLN A 302 15.52 -29.28 5.77
C GLN A 302 14.54 -30.44 5.51
N VAL A 303 14.53 -31.45 6.37
CA VAL A 303 13.50 -32.51 6.34
C VAL A 303 12.18 -31.95 6.88
N VAL A 304 11.08 -32.14 6.15
CA VAL A 304 9.74 -31.67 6.53
C VAL A 304 9.19 -32.55 7.65
N THR A 305 8.93 -31.95 8.81
CA THR A 305 8.24 -32.56 9.96
C THR A 305 6.73 -32.36 9.83
N GLU A 306 5.93 -33.18 10.52
CA GLU A 306 4.46 -33.06 10.51
C GLU A 306 3.99 -31.69 11.02
N ALA A 307 4.57 -31.17 12.10
CA ALA A 307 4.25 -29.83 12.61
C ALA A 307 4.53 -28.71 11.57
N ASN A 308 5.67 -28.78 10.85
CA ASN A 308 5.95 -27.84 9.78
C ASN A 308 4.96 -27.99 8.59
N LEU A 309 4.42 -29.20 8.40
CA LEU A 309 3.45 -29.52 7.36
C LEU A 309 2.04 -29.01 7.71
N ASP A 310 1.64 -29.03 8.98
CA ASP A 310 0.36 -28.45 9.43
C ASP A 310 0.38 -26.92 9.36
N VAL A 311 1.50 -26.26 9.73
CA VAL A 311 1.72 -24.83 9.47
C VAL A 311 1.65 -24.53 7.96
N TYR A 312 2.23 -25.39 7.12
CA TYR A 312 2.24 -25.23 5.68
C TYR A 312 0.86 -25.45 5.02
N ARG A 313 0.05 -26.38 5.54
CA ARG A 313 -1.35 -26.59 5.12
C ARG A 313 -2.23 -25.42 5.51
N ALA A 314 -2.15 -24.95 6.76
CA ALA A 314 -2.88 -23.76 7.20
C ALA A 314 -2.50 -22.52 6.35
N LEU A 315 -1.24 -22.39 5.94
CA LEU A 315 -0.79 -21.38 4.98
C LEU A 315 -1.41 -21.56 3.58
N GLN A 316 -1.50 -22.79 3.06
CA GLN A 316 -2.16 -23.08 1.78
C GLN A 316 -3.67 -22.82 1.83
N GLU A 317 -4.36 -23.26 2.89
CA GLU A 317 -5.80 -23.02 3.10
C GLU A 317 -6.11 -21.52 3.18
N HIS A 318 -5.33 -20.76 3.94
CA HIS A 318 -5.50 -19.30 4.04
C HIS A 318 -5.18 -18.55 2.73
N GLN A 319 -4.52 -19.19 1.75
CA GLN A 319 -4.32 -18.67 0.40
C GLN A 319 -5.37 -19.17 -0.61
N ALA A 320 -6.02 -20.30 -0.34
CA ALA A 320 -7.16 -20.79 -1.10
C ALA A 320 -8.40 -19.91 -0.89
N ASP A 321 -8.61 -19.42 0.34
CA ASP A 321 -9.65 -18.42 0.67
C ASP A 321 -9.36 -17.02 0.09
N GLN A 322 -8.14 -16.75 -0.38
CA GLN A 322 -7.78 -15.47 -1.00
C GLN A 322 -8.21 -15.40 -2.48
N ASP A 323 -9.46 -14.99 -2.68
CA ASP A 323 -10.07 -14.64 -3.97
C ASP A 323 -9.33 -13.46 -4.67
N LEU A 324 -8.25 -13.79 -5.35
CA LEU A 324 -7.50 -12.87 -6.23
C LEU A 324 -8.41 -12.03 -7.17
N PRO A 325 -9.50 -12.57 -7.78
CA PRO A 325 -10.40 -11.77 -8.61
C PRO A 325 -11.22 -10.75 -7.82
N ARG A 326 -11.56 -11.02 -6.55
CA ARG A 326 -12.29 -10.08 -5.68
C ARG A 326 -11.37 -8.96 -5.20
N GLU A 327 -10.11 -9.28 -4.88
CA GLU A 327 -9.09 -8.30 -4.50
C GLU A 327 -8.77 -7.34 -5.66
N LEU A 328 -8.46 -7.89 -6.85
CA LEU A 328 -8.24 -7.10 -8.07
C LEU A 328 -9.45 -6.22 -8.43
N LEU A 329 -10.67 -6.72 -8.24
CA LEU A 329 -11.89 -5.96 -8.45
C LEU A 329 -12.04 -4.82 -7.42
N ALA A 330 -11.79 -5.08 -6.14
CA ALA A 330 -11.89 -4.08 -5.08
C ALA A 330 -10.89 -2.93 -5.27
N ILE A 331 -9.62 -3.27 -5.55
CA ILE A 331 -8.57 -2.27 -5.82
C ILE A 331 -8.85 -1.55 -7.15
N GLY A 332 -9.30 -2.26 -8.18
CA GLY A 332 -9.68 -1.67 -9.46
C GLY A 332 -10.83 -0.65 -9.34
N LEU A 333 -11.86 -0.97 -8.54
CA LEU A 333 -12.98 -0.06 -8.25
C LEU A 333 -12.54 1.14 -7.38
N PHE A 334 -11.69 0.92 -6.38
CA PHE A 334 -11.12 2.01 -5.57
C PHE A 334 -10.30 2.97 -6.43
N LEU A 335 -9.42 2.45 -7.29
CA LEU A 335 -8.62 3.25 -8.22
C LEU A 335 -9.50 3.94 -9.27
N LEU A 336 -10.59 3.33 -9.73
CA LEU A 336 -11.54 3.98 -10.64
C LEU A 336 -12.26 5.16 -9.98
N LEU A 337 -12.68 5.02 -8.73
CA LEU A 337 -13.28 6.11 -7.95
C LEU A 337 -12.26 7.23 -7.68
N LEU A 338 -11.03 6.88 -7.28
CA LEU A 338 -9.96 7.84 -7.01
C LEU A 338 -9.54 8.61 -8.27
N LEU A 339 -9.13 7.90 -9.33
CA LEU A 339 -8.64 8.54 -10.56
C LEU A 339 -9.77 9.23 -11.32
N GLY A 340 -10.99 8.68 -11.29
CA GLY A 340 -12.18 9.31 -11.87
C GLY A 340 -12.58 10.61 -11.17
N SER A 341 -12.59 10.64 -9.85
CA SER A 341 -12.90 11.87 -9.08
C SER A 341 -11.80 12.92 -9.21
N LEU A 342 -10.51 12.54 -9.16
CA LEU A 342 -9.39 13.44 -9.42
C LEU A 342 -9.44 14.01 -10.84
N TYR A 343 -9.72 13.18 -11.85
CA TYR A 343 -9.85 13.64 -13.24
C TYR A 343 -11.04 14.60 -13.41
N HIS A 344 -12.21 14.25 -12.89
CA HIS A 344 -13.41 15.09 -12.96
C HIS A 344 -13.21 16.43 -12.24
N PHE A 345 -12.61 16.43 -11.05
CA PHE A 345 -12.27 17.66 -10.34
C PHE A 345 -11.30 18.52 -11.16
N ALA A 346 -10.21 17.93 -11.65
CA ALA A 346 -9.20 18.65 -12.41
C ALA A 346 -9.75 19.24 -13.71
N SER A 347 -10.55 18.48 -14.47
CA SER A 347 -11.16 18.94 -15.74
C SER A 347 -12.28 19.96 -15.57
N THR A 348 -12.85 20.09 -14.37
CA THR A 348 -13.97 21.01 -14.09
C THR A 348 -13.51 22.31 -13.41
N TYR A 349 -12.52 22.24 -12.53
CA TYR A 349 -12.14 23.36 -11.65
C TYR A 349 -10.73 23.91 -11.87
N LEU A 350 -9.82 23.19 -12.52
CA LEU A 350 -8.46 23.69 -12.77
C LEU A 350 -8.36 24.36 -14.13
N GLN A 351 -7.90 25.62 -14.13
CA GLN A 351 -7.61 26.36 -15.35
C GLN A 351 -6.45 25.70 -16.12
N ASP A 352 -6.49 25.85 -17.45
CA ASP A 352 -5.56 25.27 -18.42
C ASP A 352 -5.35 23.73 -18.34
N PHE A 353 -6.27 22.98 -17.71
CA PHE A 353 -6.21 21.53 -17.66
C PHE A 353 -6.49 20.89 -19.03
N SER A 354 -5.44 20.41 -19.71
CA SER A 354 -5.58 19.71 -21.00
C SER A 354 -6.37 18.41 -20.85
N THR A 355 -7.50 18.30 -21.54
CA THR A 355 -8.29 17.07 -21.62
C THR A 355 -7.89 16.20 -22.82
N GLN A 356 -6.78 16.47 -23.52
CA GLN A 356 -6.41 15.72 -24.73
C GLN A 356 -6.18 14.23 -24.43
N VAL A 357 -6.65 13.36 -25.32
CA VAL A 357 -6.59 11.89 -25.16
C VAL A 357 -5.15 11.39 -24.96
N ARG A 358 -4.18 12.01 -25.64
CA ARG A 358 -2.74 11.73 -25.48
C ARG A 358 -2.26 12.04 -24.07
N ASP A 359 -2.66 13.19 -23.53
CA ASP A 359 -2.16 13.71 -22.26
C ASP A 359 -2.70 12.86 -21.09
N VAL A 360 -3.97 12.45 -21.17
CA VAL A 360 -4.57 11.43 -20.29
C VAL A 360 -3.83 10.09 -20.38
N ALA A 361 -3.48 9.64 -21.59
CA ALA A 361 -2.72 8.40 -21.79
C ALA A 361 -1.30 8.48 -21.23
N THR A 362 -0.62 9.62 -21.34
CA THR A 362 0.72 9.83 -20.79
C THR A 362 0.71 9.91 -19.27
N ALA A 363 -0.22 10.66 -18.66
CA ALA A 363 -0.38 10.68 -17.21
C ALA A 363 -0.72 9.28 -16.67
N GLY A 364 -1.67 8.58 -17.30
CA GLY A 364 -2.05 7.21 -16.94
C GLY A 364 -0.91 6.20 -17.09
N GLY A 365 -0.17 6.25 -18.20
CA GLY A 365 1.00 5.40 -18.43
C GLY A 365 2.12 5.65 -17.41
N LEU A 366 2.32 6.91 -16.99
CA LEU A 366 3.25 7.24 -15.91
C LEU A 366 2.76 6.75 -14.53
N LEU A 367 1.45 6.69 -14.26
CA LEU A 367 0.91 6.06 -13.04
C LEU A 367 1.13 4.54 -13.04
N VAL A 368 0.91 3.86 -14.17
CA VAL A 368 1.20 2.43 -14.32
C VAL A 368 2.70 2.15 -14.16
N PHE A 369 3.57 3.04 -14.68
CA PHE A 369 5.02 2.96 -14.49
C PHE A 369 5.44 3.18 -13.03
N VAL A 370 4.80 4.11 -12.30
CA VAL A 370 4.97 4.27 -10.84
C VAL A 370 4.55 3.00 -10.10
N ALA A 371 3.38 2.42 -10.41
CA ALA A 371 2.91 1.19 -9.78
C ALA A 371 3.88 0.02 -10.00
N LEU A 372 4.36 -0.16 -11.24
CA LEU A 372 5.36 -1.17 -11.60
C LEU A 372 6.68 -0.97 -10.84
N ILE A 373 7.24 0.25 -10.80
CA ILE A 373 8.50 0.50 -10.08
C ILE A 373 8.32 0.31 -8.58
N ALA A 374 7.23 0.82 -7.99
CA ALA A 374 6.93 0.62 -6.58
C ALA A 374 6.86 -0.88 -6.24
N ARG A 375 6.17 -1.68 -7.07
CA ARG A 375 6.05 -3.12 -6.89
C ARG A 375 7.39 -3.85 -7.03
N VAL A 376 8.23 -3.47 -7.99
CA VAL A 376 9.58 -4.01 -8.15
C VAL A 376 10.46 -3.68 -6.94
N VAL A 377 10.44 -2.44 -6.45
CA VAL A 377 11.22 -2.03 -5.27
C VAL A 377 10.76 -2.78 -4.01
N VAL A 378 9.45 -2.88 -3.76
CA VAL A 378 8.90 -3.63 -2.61
C VAL A 378 9.24 -5.13 -2.73
N ALA A 379 9.09 -5.75 -3.89
CA ALA A 379 9.47 -7.16 -4.12
C ALA A 379 10.99 -7.39 -3.93
N SER A 380 11.83 -6.40 -4.22
CA SER A 380 13.28 -6.45 -4.00
C SER A 380 13.73 -6.11 -2.57
N SER A 381 12.82 -5.69 -1.68
CA SER A 381 13.17 -5.09 -0.40
C SER A 381 13.86 -6.05 0.57
N GLU A 382 13.38 -7.29 0.70
CA GLU A 382 14.08 -8.35 1.46
C GLU A 382 15.48 -8.67 0.90
N PRO A 383 15.66 -9.08 -0.38
CA PRO A 383 16.98 -9.44 -0.88
C PRO A 383 17.95 -8.25 -0.92
N MET A 384 17.48 -7.01 -1.09
CA MET A 384 18.33 -5.83 -0.96
C MET A 384 18.79 -5.58 0.48
N ALA A 385 17.89 -5.69 1.47
CA ALA A 385 18.28 -5.59 2.89
C ALA A 385 19.31 -6.65 3.28
N LEU A 386 19.10 -7.91 2.87
CA LEU A 386 20.03 -9.02 3.08
C LEU A 386 21.40 -8.79 2.42
N MET A 387 21.43 -8.18 1.22
CA MET A 387 22.68 -7.92 0.48
C MET A 387 23.47 -6.73 1.04
N VAL A 388 22.80 -5.70 1.58
CA VAL A 388 23.44 -4.51 2.15
C VAL A 388 24.12 -4.83 3.49
N GLY A 389 23.50 -5.70 4.30
CA GLY A 389 23.99 -6.03 5.64
C GLY A 389 23.79 -4.91 6.65
N TYR A 390 24.19 -5.15 7.91
CA TYR A 390 23.80 -4.36 9.08
C TYR A 390 22.27 -4.32 9.29
N GLU A 391 21.79 -3.50 10.23
CA GLU A 391 20.40 -3.41 10.71
C GLU A 391 19.44 -2.71 9.70
N ALA A 392 19.64 -2.91 8.40
CA ALA A 392 18.78 -2.37 7.37
C ALA A 392 17.44 -3.14 7.31
N GLU A 393 16.38 -2.59 7.90
CA GLU A 393 15.03 -3.13 7.76
C GLU A 393 14.57 -3.10 6.29
N ALA A 394 13.88 -4.14 5.79
CA ALA A 394 13.40 -4.18 4.40
C ALA A 394 12.52 -2.96 4.04
N ARG A 395 11.73 -2.46 5.00
CA ARG A 395 10.91 -1.24 4.85
C ARG A 395 11.72 0.02 4.58
N ALA A 396 13.01 0.08 4.93
CA ALA A 396 13.90 1.19 4.56
C ALA A 396 14.11 1.31 3.05
N VAL A 397 14.11 0.17 2.33
CA VAL A 397 14.29 0.11 0.87
C VAL A 397 13.11 0.74 0.13
N TRP A 398 11.92 0.76 0.73
CA TRP A 398 10.70 1.30 0.12
C TRP A 398 10.83 2.80 -0.25
N PHE A 399 11.60 3.57 0.51
CA PHE A 399 11.84 4.99 0.22
C PHE A 399 12.71 5.24 -1.03
N LEU A 400 13.27 4.18 -1.64
CA LEU A 400 14.02 4.25 -2.89
C LEU A 400 13.14 4.52 -4.13
N VAL A 401 11.82 4.33 -4.04
CA VAL A 401 10.88 4.50 -5.17
C VAL A 401 10.95 5.93 -5.75
N PRO A 402 11.38 6.11 -7.01
CA PRO A 402 11.66 7.42 -7.61
C PRO A 402 10.39 8.12 -8.14
N VAL A 403 9.34 8.23 -7.30
CA VAL A 403 8.04 8.82 -7.69
C VAL A 403 8.14 10.28 -8.15
N ALA A 404 9.14 11.00 -7.62
CA ALA A 404 9.45 12.37 -7.99
C ALA A 404 9.81 12.50 -9.49
N GLY A 405 10.36 11.47 -10.12
CA GLY A 405 10.74 11.50 -11.54
C GLY A 405 9.52 11.60 -12.46
N PRO A 406 8.54 10.68 -12.36
CA PRO A 406 7.26 10.80 -13.04
C PRO A 406 6.50 12.10 -12.70
N ALA A 407 6.56 12.61 -11.46
CA ALA A 407 5.96 13.90 -11.11
C ALA A 407 6.62 15.09 -11.85
N MET A 408 7.96 15.12 -11.94
CA MET A 408 8.70 16.09 -12.77
C MET A 408 8.33 15.98 -14.26
N LEU A 409 8.20 14.76 -14.79
CA LEU A 409 7.78 14.55 -16.19
C LEU A 409 6.39 15.14 -16.44
N VAL A 410 5.42 14.92 -15.54
CA VAL A 410 4.10 15.53 -15.64
C VAL A 410 4.16 17.06 -15.55
N ARG A 411 4.98 17.63 -14.67
CA ARG A 411 5.15 19.11 -14.57
C ARG A 411 5.72 19.74 -15.84
N LEU A 412 6.68 19.06 -16.48
CA LEU A 412 7.39 19.51 -17.68
C LEU A 412 6.58 19.31 -18.97
N LEU A 413 5.64 18.37 -19.00
CA LEU A 413 4.91 17.98 -20.22
C LEU A 413 3.43 18.39 -20.22
N LEU A 414 2.77 18.35 -19.06
CA LEU A 414 1.32 18.51 -18.90
C LEU A 414 0.93 19.70 -17.98
N GLY A 415 1.91 20.37 -17.38
CA GLY A 415 1.70 21.56 -16.54
C GLY A 415 1.22 21.28 -15.11
N VAL A 416 1.07 22.36 -14.34
CA VAL A 416 0.78 22.29 -12.90
C VAL A 416 -0.55 21.61 -12.58
N SER A 417 -1.60 21.89 -13.36
CA SER A 417 -2.95 21.37 -13.15
C SER A 417 -3.00 19.83 -13.20
N TRP A 418 -2.26 19.21 -14.12
CA TRP A 418 -2.07 17.76 -14.17
C TRP A 418 -1.18 17.23 -13.03
N THR A 419 -0.19 18.01 -12.60
CA THR A 419 0.81 17.55 -11.63
C THR A 419 0.23 17.36 -10.24
N VAL A 420 -0.72 18.21 -9.82
CA VAL A 420 -1.41 18.05 -8.53
C VAL A 420 -2.20 16.75 -8.50
N ALA A 421 -3.06 16.51 -9.50
CA ALA A 421 -3.85 15.28 -9.61
C ALA A 421 -2.97 14.02 -9.70
N PHE A 422 -1.90 14.08 -10.50
CA PHE A 422 -0.92 13.00 -10.60
C PHE A 422 -0.20 12.72 -9.28
N SER A 423 0.22 13.75 -8.54
CA SER A 423 0.97 13.59 -7.29
C SER A 423 0.15 12.87 -6.22
N VAL A 424 -1.15 13.20 -6.10
CA VAL A 424 -2.07 12.51 -5.19
C VAL A 424 -2.26 11.05 -5.63
N ALA A 425 -2.57 10.83 -6.91
CA ALA A 425 -2.76 9.49 -7.46
C ALA A 425 -1.53 8.58 -7.28
N ALA A 426 -0.33 9.09 -7.60
CA ALA A 426 0.93 8.37 -7.48
C ALA A 426 1.26 8.05 -6.02
N ALA A 427 1.05 8.99 -5.09
CA ALA A 427 1.28 8.77 -3.67
C ALA A 427 0.34 7.71 -3.08
N THR A 428 -0.96 7.74 -3.42
CA THR A 428 -1.92 6.71 -2.99
C THR A 428 -1.61 5.35 -3.61
N ILE A 429 -1.18 5.29 -4.87
CA ILE A 429 -0.75 4.04 -5.52
C ILE A 429 0.49 3.46 -4.80
N CYS A 430 1.52 4.26 -4.51
CA CYS A 430 2.68 3.78 -3.74
C CYS A 430 2.27 3.27 -2.34
N GLY A 431 1.31 3.93 -1.66
CA GLY A 431 0.77 3.47 -0.38
C GLY A 431 -0.01 2.15 -0.48
N LEU A 432 -0.80 1.97 -1.54
CA LEU A 432 -1.48 0.70 -1.83
C LEU A 432 -0.48 -0.46 -2.01
N VAL A 433 0.64 -0.24 -2.70
CA VAL A 433 1.74 -1.23 -2.82
C VAL A 433 2.46 -1.48 -1.47
N MET A 434 2.34 -0.57 -0.50
CA MET A 434 3.04 -0.60 0.79
C MET A 434 2.07 -0.77 1.96
N GLU A 435 1.30 -1.85 1.93
CA GLU A 435 0.44 -2.30 3.04
C GLU A 435 -0.58 -1.22 3.52
N LEU A 436 -0.98 -0.31 2.62
CA LEU A 436 -1.86 0.84 2.90
C LEU A 436 -1.35 1.81 3.99
N GLN A 437 -0.04 1.82 4.26
CA GLN A 437 0.54 2.63 5.34
C GLN A 437 0.49 4.14 5.04
N ALA A 438 -0.03 4.93 6.00
CA ALA A 438 -0.25 6.37 5.82
C ALA A 438 1.04 7.21 5.70
N LEU A 439 2.12 6.84 6.40
CA LEU A 439 3.37 7.62 6.42
C LEU A 439 4.11 7.57 5.07
N PRO A 440 4.26 6.42 4.38
CA PRO A 440 4.70 6.38 2.99
C PRO A 440 3.87 7.23 2.02
N ILE A 441 2.54 7.25 2.13
CA ILE A 441 1.68 8.11 1.28
C ILE A 441 2.05 9.59 1.45
N VAL A 442 2.20 10.05 2.69
CA VAL A 442 2.59 11.44 2.98
C VAL A 442 4.00 11.74 2.44
N PHE A 443 4.96 10.81 2.58
CA PHE A 443 6.29 10.94 2.00
C PHE A 443 6.26 11.11 0.47
N PHE A 444 5.57 10.21 -0.25
CA PHE A 444 5.53 10.26 -1.71
C PHE A 444 4.76 11.46 -2.25
N LEU A 445 3.75 11.95 -1.51
CA LEU A 445 3.05 13.19 -1.85
C LEU A 445 3.97 14.41 -1.72
N ILE A 446 4.68 14.55 -0.59
CA ILE A 446 5.67 15.62 -0.37
C ILE A 446 6.77 15.56 -1.43
N SER A 447 7.31 14.36 -1.70
CA SER A 447 8.35 14.14 -2.71
C SER A 447 7.89 14.58 -4.11
N SER A 448 6.70 14.16 -4.53
CA SER A 448 6.13 14.49 -5.84
C SER A 448 5.88 15.99 -6.03
N VAL A 449 5.29 16.65 -5.02
CA VAL A 449 4.98 18.09 -5.06
C VAL A 449 6.25 18.93 -5.03
N ALA A 450 7.23 18.59 -4.18
CA ALA A 450 8.51 19.30 -4.15
C ALA A 450 9.31 19.12 -5.44
N ALA A 451 9.27 17.92 -6.04
CA ALA A 451 9.91 17.62 -7.31
C ALA A 451 9.31 18.42 -8.47
N ALA A 452 7.98 18.58 -8.50
CA ALA A 452 7.29 19.45 -9.44
C ALA A 452 7.77 20.91 -9.32
N SER A 453 7.77 21.47 -8.11
CA SER A 453 8.24 22.85 -7.88
C SER A 453 9.71 23.04 -8.26
N ALA A 454 10.57 22.05 -8.02
CA ALA A 454 12.00 22.12 -8.31
C ALA A 454 12.34 22.16 -9.82
N VAL A 455 11.44 21.70 -10.70
CA VAL A 455 11.65 21.74 -12.17
C VAL A 455 10.92 22.87 -12.90
N GLU A 456 10.10 23.67 -12.20
CA GLU A 456 9.23 24.67 -12.81
C GLU A 456 9.94 25.69 -13.72
N HIS A 457 11.14 26.14 -13.32
CA HIS A 457 11.94 27.11 -14.06
C HIS A 457 13.18 26.47 -14.74
N THR A 458 13.22 25.14 -14.84
CA THR A 458 14.43 24.37 -15.17
C THR A 458 14.65 24.20 -16.67
N ARG A 459 15.23 25.25 -17.27
CA ARG A 459 15.58 25.32 -18.71
C ARG A 459 16.83 24.53 -19.12
N GLU A 460 17.65 24.07 -18.19
CA GLU A 460 18.87 23.29 -18.49
C GLU A 460 18.76 21.81 -18.06
N ARG A 461 19.27 20.88 -18.88
CA ARG A 461 19.33 19.44 -18.52
C ARG A 461 20.09 19.19 -17.20
N ILE A 462 21.13 19.98 -16.89
CA ILE A 462 21.89 19.85 -15.63
C ILE A 462 21.10 20.32 -14.40
N ALA A 463 20.14 21.23 -14.57
CA ALA A 463 19.29 21.67 -13.47
C ALA A 463 18.27 20.60 -13.06
N VAL A 464 17.93 19.63 -13.93
CA VAL A 464 17.16 18.43 -13.55
C VAL A 464 17.92 17.57 -12.54
N LEU A 465 19.23 17.40 -12.71
CA LEU A 465 20.09 16.70 -11.72
C LEU A 465 20.15 17.46 -10.39
N ARG A 466 20.22 18.81 -10.44
CA ARG A 466 20.16 19.65 -9.23
C ARG A 466 18.81 19.52 -8.52
N ALA A 467 17.71 19.48 -9.26
CA ALA A 467 16.37 19.25 -8.73
C ALA A 467 16.25 17.87 -8.06
N GLY A 468 16.76 16.80 -8.68
CA GLY A 468 16.80 15.47 -8.08
C GLY A 468 17.63 15.39 -6.80
N ALA A 469 18.80 16.04 -6.77
CA ALA A 469 19.62 16.14 -5.56
C ALA A 469 18.92 16.93 -4.44
N LEU A 470 18.26 18.04 -4.76
CA LEU A 470 17.49 18.84 -3.79
C LEU A 470 16.29 18.07 -3.23
N VAL A 471 15.56 17.35 -4.09
CA VAL A 471 14.47 16.43 -3.69
C VAL A 471 15.02 15.29 -2.85
N GLY A 472 16.20 14.75 -3.17
CA GLY A 472 16.86 13.73 -2.35
C GLY A 472 17.16 14.22 -0.93
N ILE A 473 17.67 15.46 -0.77
CA ILE A 473 17.90 16.08 0.54
C ILE A 473 16.56 16.25 1.29
N LEU A 474 15.52 16.76 0.62
CA LEU A 474 14.20 16.91 1.22
C LEU A 474 13.63 15.54 1.65
N ASN A 475 13.70 14.53 0.79
CA ASN A 475 13.25 13.18 1.06
C ASN A 475 13.92 12.60 2.31
N ALA A 476 15.24 12.74 2.45
CA ALA A 476 15.96 12.31 3.64
C ALA A 476 15.51 13.05 4.91
N ILE A 477 15.25 14.37 4.82
CA ILE A 477 14.69 15.16 5.92
C ILE A 477 13.26 14.71 6.26
N THR A 478 12.41 14.44 5.28
CA THR A 478 11.04 13.94 5.49
C THR A 478 11.05 12.57 6.15
N VAL A 479 11.92 11.65 5.74
CA VAL A 479 12.06 10.32 6.35
C VAL A 479 12.59 10.42 7.79
N LEU A 480 13.54 11.32 8.06
CA LEU A 480 14.00 11.61 9.41
C LEU A 480 12.84 12.12 10.30
N ILE A 481 12.04 13.06 9.80
CA ILE A 481 10.84 13.56 10.50
C ILE A 481 9.82 12.44 10.74
N ILE A 482 9.62 11.54 9.78
CA ILE A 482 8.74 10.37 9.93
C ILE A 482 9.21 9.45 11.06
N HIS A 483 10.52 9.16 11.15
CA HIS A 483 11.08 8.37 12.25
C HIS A 483 10.92 9.09 13.60
N PHE A 484 11.11 10.42 13.64
CA PHE A 484 10.81 11.21 14.85
C PHE A 484 9.34 11.12 15.26
N VAL A 485 8.39 11.16 14.31
CA VAL A 485 6.96 10.99 14.62
C VAL A 485 6.67 9.59 15.13
N GLN A 486 7.24 8.53 14.54
CA GLN A 486 7.06 7.16 15.00
C GLN A 486 7.59 6.99 16.45
N LEU A 487 8.83 7.40 16.71
CA LEU A 487 9.44 7.29 18.04
C LEU A 487 8.67 8.07 19.12
N PHE A 488 8.37 9.35 18.87
CA PHE A 488 7.84 10.26 19.90
C PHE A 488 6.31 10.32 20.00
N VAL A 489 5.57 9.78 19.02
CA VAL A 489 4.09 9.82 19.01
C VAL A 489 3.47 8.42 19.01
N VAL A 490 4.16 7.39 18.49
CA VAL A 490 3.60 6.03 18.36
C VAL A 490 4.22 5.05 19.37
N GLU A 491 5.55 5.02 19.49
CA GLU A 491 6.26 4.00 20.28
C GLU A 491 6.54 4.43 21.73
N GLY A 492 6.87 5.70 21.97
CA GLY A 492 6.94 6.31 23.30
C GLY A 492 8.16 5.96 24.17
N GLU A 493 8.92 4.91 23.84
CA GLU A 493 10.14 4.52 24.55
C GLU A 493 11.42 4.87 23.76
N LEU A 494 12.38 5.52 24.43
CA LEU A 494 13.63 5.98 23.80
C LEU A 494 14.78 4.99 24.01
N SER A 495 14.80 3.90 23.23
CA SER A 495 15.94 2.97 23.21
C SER A 495 17.15 3.58 22.47
N LEU A 496 18.36 3.31 22.98
CA LEU A 496 19.60 3.81 22.37
C LEU A 496 19.92 3.13 21.02
N ALA A 497 19.49 1.87 20.83
CA ALA A 497 19.71 1.11 19.60
C ALA A 497 18.97 1.71 18.39
N THR A 498 17.79 2.31 18.63
CA THR A 498 16.96 2.97 17.61
C THR A 498 17.66 4.16 16.92
N THR A 499 18.74 4.68 17.48
CA THR A 499 19.45 5.88 16.98
C THR A 499 20.09 5.70 15.59
N MET A 500 20.50 4.47 15.23
CA MET A 500 21.12 4.20 13.92
C MET A 500 20.12 3.87 12.80
N ARG A 501 18.90 3.39 13.15
CA ARG A 501 17.88 2.93 12.18
C ARG A 501 17.57 3.91 11.03
N PRO A 502 17.37 5.23 11.25
CA PRO A 502 16.98 6.12 10.15
C PRO A 502 18.04 6.28 9.06
N PHE A 503 19.32 5.93 9.30
CA PHE A 503 20.40 6.16 8.35
C PHE A 503 20.16 5.48 6.99
N TRP A 504 19.72 4.22 7.00
CA TRP A 504 19.43 3.47 5.76
C TRP A 504 18.21 4.04 5.05
N SER A 505 17.12 4.28 5.78
CA SER A 505 15.89 4.89 5.25
C SER A 505 16.16 6.25 4.60
N MET A 506 16.94 7.12 5.25
CA MET A 506 17.37 8.41 4.71
C MET A 506 18.26 8.26 3.47
N SER A 507 19.15 7.27 3.44
CA SER A 507 20.05 7.00 2.31
C SER A 507 19.28 6.52 1.07
N PHE A 508 18.32 5.61 1.24
CA PHE A 508 17.43 5.19 0.17
C PHE A 508 16.52 6.34 -0.32
N ALA A 509 15.97 7.15 0.60
CA ALA A 509 15.15 8.32 0.27
C ALA A 509 15.91 9.38 -0.54
N PHE A 510 17.18 9.63 -0.18
CA PHE A 510 18.10 10.50 -0.92
C PHE A 510 18.41 9.95 -2.31
N LEU A 511 18.74 8.65 -2.39
CA LEU A 511 19.04 7.98 -3.66
C LEU A 511 17.82 7.93 -4.58
N GLY A 512 16.60 7.76 -4.06
CA GLY A 512 15.35 7.83 -4.83
C GLY A 512 15.12 9.20 -5.48
N GLY A 513 15.51 10.28 -4.80
CA GLY A 513 15.51 11.64 -5.37
C GLY A 513 16.54 11.82 -6.50
N ILE A 514 17.73 11.25 -6.36
CA ILE A 514 18.75 11.24 -7.42
C ILE A 514 18.28 10.40 -8.62
N LEU A 515 17.83 9.16 -8.39
CA LEU A 515 17.30 8.26 -9.42
C LEU A 515 16.13 8.88 -10.18
N SER A 516 15.28 9.67 -9.51
CA SER A 516 14.21 10.45 -10.15
C SER A 516 14.71 11.38 -11.25
N SER A 517 15.86 12.06 -11.07
CA SER A 517 16.43 12.92 -12.11
C SER A 517 17.04 12.15 -13.28
N PHE A 518 17.65 10.99 -13.03
CA PHE A 518 18.12 10.10 -14.09
C PHE A 518 16.95 9.50 -14.89
N LEU A 519 15.85 9.15 -14.21
CA LEU A 519 14.59 8.71 -14.81
C LEU A 519 14.02 9.79 -15.74
N VAL A 520 13.96 11.07 -15.30
CA VAL A 520 13.54 12.18 -16.16
C VAL A 520 14.42 12.31 -17.40
N LEU A 521 15.75 12.35 -17.23
CA LEU A 521 16.69 12.50 -18.35
C LEU A 521 16.64 11.31 -19.33
N GLY A 522 16.33 10.11 -18.84
CA GLY A 522 16.13 8.91 -19.64
C GLY A 522 14.81 8.89 -20.41
N LEU A 523 13.69 9.27 -19.79
CA LEU A 523 12.36 9.22 -20.41
C LEU A 523 12.01 10.44 -21.27
N VAL A 524 12.57 11.62 -21.02
CA VAL A 524 12.30 12.84 -21.83
C VAL A 524 12.48 12.60 -23.34
N PRO A 525 13.59 12.01 -23.83
CA PRO A 525 13.76 11.75 -25.27
C PRO A 525 12.73 10.77 -25.86
N LEU A 526 12.24 9.80 -25.07
CA LEU A 526 11.19 8.89 -25.51
C LEU A 526 9.85 9.63 -25.64
N LEU A 527 9.52 10.50 -24.68
CA LEU A 527 8.29 11.29 -24.69
C LEU A 527 8.32 12.37 -25.79
N GLU A 528 9.47 12.97 -26.06
CA GLU A 528 9.71 13.82 -27.25
C GLU A 528 9.48 13.05 -28.56
N SER A 529 9.91 11.78 -28.64
CA SER A 529 9.66 10.93 -29.83
C SER A 529 8.18 10.58 -30.04
N LEU A 530 7.36 10.64 -28.98
CA LEU A 530 5.90 10.51 -29.03
C LEU A 530 5.18 11.85 -29.37
N GLY A 531 5.94 12.88 -29.77
CA GLY A 531 5.39 14.15 -30.24
C GLY A 531 5.06 15.16 -29.14
N PHE A 532 5.59 14.97 -27.92
CA PHE A 532 5.64 16.06 -26.94
C PHE A 532 6.75 17.06 -27.29
N VAL A 533 6.61 18.28 -26.79
CA VAL A 533 7.59 19.36 -26.95
C VAL A 533 8.03 19.82 -25.57
N THR A 534 9.32 19.70 -25.28
CA THR A 534 9.93 20.23 -24.06
C THR A 534 10.58 21.58 -24.34
N ASP A 535 10.74 22.38 -23.28
CA ASP A 535 11.59 23.58 -23.31
C ASP A 535 13.02 23.25 -23.78
N TYR A 536 13.59 22.09 -23.42
CA TYR A 536 14.92 21.67 -23.89
C TYR A 536 14.96 21.55 -25.41
N ARG A 537 13.95 20.91 -26.03
CA ARG A 537 13.85 20.76 -27.48
C ARG A 537 13.61 22.09 -28.17
N LEU A 538 12.85 23.00 -27.55
CA LEU A 538 12.66 24.36 -28.06
C LEU A 538 13.95 25.19 -28.01
N MET A 539 14.73 25.13 -26.92
CA MET A 539 16.02 25.85 -26.84
C MET A 539 17.09 25.27 -27.78
N GLU A 540 17.07 23.95 -28.03
CA GLU A 540 17.91 23.34 -29.07
C GLU A 540 17.57 23.92 -30.46
N LEU A 541 16.28 24.12 -30.76
CA LEU A 541 15.78 24.70 -32.00
C LEU A 541 15.91 26.24 -32.07
N ALA A 542 15.96 26.92 -30.93
CA ALA A 542 16.24 28.36 -30.83
C ALA A 542 17.69 28.70 -31.20
N ASN A 543 18.59 27.72 -31.26
CA ASN A 543 19.95 27.91 -31.72
C ASN A 543 19.97 28.21 -33.23
N LEU A 544 20.26 29.47 -33.57
CA LEU A 544 20.29 29.99 -34.94
C LEU A 544 21.28 29.27 -35.88
N ASN A 545 22.19 28.44 -35.34
CA ASN A 545 23.05 27.55 -36.13
C ASN A 545 22.33 26.33 -36.72
N HIS A 546 21.07 26.07 -36.34
CA HIS A 546 20.28 24.94 -36.84
C HIS A 546 20.26 24.91 -38.39
N PRO A 547 20.42 23.75 -39.06
CA PRO A 547 20.65 23.68 -40.51
C PRO A 547 19.61 24.41 -41.37
N LEU A 548 18.32 24.35 -41.00
CA LEU A 548 17.25 25.08 -41.70
C LEU A 548 17.34 26.60 -41.51
N LEU A 549 17.70 27.08 -40.32
CA LEU A 549 17.84 28.52 -40.05
C LEU A 549 19.08 29.07 -40.76
N ARG A 550 20.18 28.31 -40.77
CA ARG A 550 21.38 28.63 -41.56
C ARG A 550 21.10 28.63 -43.08
N ARG A 551 20.27 27.70 -43.57
CA ARG A 551 19.78 27.67 -44.97
C ARG A 551 18.94 28.90 -45.29
N LEU A 552 18.03 29.30 -44.40
CA LEU A 552 17.21 30.50 -44.55
C LEU A 552 18.09 31.76 -44.58
N MET A 553 18.97 31.93 -43.60
CA MET A 553 19.93 33.06 -43.52
C MET A 553 20.79 33.21 -44.79
N LEU A 554 21.27 32.09 -45.37
CA LEU A 554 22.14 32.13 -46.55
C LEU A 554 21.40 32.31 -47.88
N ARG A 555 20.13 31.87 -47.99
CA ARG A 555 19.35 31.94 -49.25
C ARG A 555 18.32 33.07 -49.29
N ALA A 556 17.73 33.41 -48.15
CA ALA A 556 16.68 34.39 -47.97
C ALA A 556 16.97 35.26 -46.73
N PRO A 557 18.06 36.07 -46.74
CA PRO A 557 18.50 36.84 -45.57
C PRO A 557 17.47 37.87 -45.08
N GLY A 558 16.58 38.35 -45.97
CA GLY A 558 15.48 39.24 -45.60
C GLY A 558 14.40 38.51 -44.81
N SER A 559 13.96 37.35 -45.30
CA SER A 559 13.00 36.49 -44.60
C SER A 559 13.57 36.01 -43.25
N TYR A 560 14.86 35.70 -43.18
CA TYR A 560 15.55 35.38 -41.91
C TYR A 560 15.49 36.54 -40.91
N HIS A 561 15.82 37.78 -41.32
CA HIS A 561 15.73 38.95 -40.43
C HIS A 561 14.29 39.19 -39.96
N HIS A 562 13.32 39.09 -40.87
CA HIS A 562 11.89 39.16 -40.57
C HIS A 562 11.49 38.10 -39.52
N SER A 563 11.83 36.82 -39.73
CA SER A 563 11.55 35.72 -38.78
C SER A 563 12.12 35.96 -37.38
N VAL A 564 13.30 36.60 -37.27
CA VAL A 564 13.89 36.98 -35.97
C VAL A 564 13.11 38.10 -35.29
N VAL A 565 12.70 39.14 -36.02
CA VAL A 565 11.90 40.25 -35.45
C VAL A 565 10.49 39.79 -35.07
N VAL A 566 9.85 38.96 -35.90
CA VAL A 566 8.57 38.30 -35.58
C VAL A 566 8.72 37.43 -34.33
N GLY A 567 9.86 36.73 -34.16
CA GLY A 567 10.17 35.97 -32.95
C GLY A 567 10.27 36.83 -31.69
N THR A 568 10.90 38.01 -31.75
CA THR A 568 10.95 38.96 -30.62
C THR A 568 9.56 39.50 -30.27
N LEU A 569 8.75 39.83 -31.27
CA LEU A 569 7.35 40.26 -31.07
C LEU A 569 6.52 39.15 -30.43
N ALA A 570 6.61 37.93 -30.98
CA ALA A 570 5.81 36.79 -30.51
C ALA A 570 6.23 36.29 -29.11
N GLU A 571 7.51 36.35 -28.76
CA GLU A 571 8.02 36.09 -27.40
C GLU A 571 7.37 37.04 -26.39
N ALA A 572 7.58 38.35 -26.56
CA ALA A 572 7.07 39.37 -25.65
C ALA A 572 5.54 39.38 -25.60
N GLY A 573 4.88 39.18 -26.76
CA GLY A 573 3.43 39.10 -26.85
C GLY A 573 2.86 37.93 -26.04
N CYS A 574 3.41 36.73 -26.21
CA CYS A 574 2.99 35.56 -25.44
C CYS A 574 3.30 35.70 -23.95
N GLU A 575 4.47 36.23 -23.59
CA GLU A 575 4.85 36.48 -22.19
C GLU A 575 3.87 37.44 -21.50
N ALA A 576 3.47 38.52 -22.18
CA ALA A 576 2.50 39.49 -21.65
C ALA A 576 1.08 38.94 -21.46
N ILE A 577 0.73 37.78 -22.06
CA ILE A 577 -0.57 37.11 -21.88
C ILE A 577 -0.49 35.75 -21.16
N GLY A 578 0.70 35.32 -20.72
CA GLY A 578 0.90 34.02 -20.07
C GLY A 578 0.84 32.80 -21.01
N ALA A 579 0.97 33.00 -22.32
CA ALA A 579 1.09 31.93 -23.32
C ALA A 579 2.56 31.47 -23.48
N ASN A 580 2.81 30.37 -24.20
CA ASN A 580 4.18 29.83 -24.30
C ASN A 580 5.07 30.67 -25.24
N SER A 581 5.77 31.66 -24.66
CA SER A 581 6.65 32.59 -25.37
C SER A 581 7.85 31.92 -26.04
N LEU A 582 8.43 30.88 -25.44
CA LEU A 582 9.52 30.12 -26.03
C LEU A 582 9.05 29.35 -27.28
N LEU A 583 7.87 28.73 -27.22
CA LEU A 583 7.25 28.06 -28.37
C LEU A 583 6.95 29.07 -29.50
N ALA A 584 6.34 30.21 -29.17
CA ALA A 584 5.98 31.24 -30.16
C ALA A 584 7.22 31.86 -30.83
N LYS A 585 8.30 32.10 -30.09
CA LYS A 585 9.59 32.56 -30.61
C LYS A 585 10.21 31.56 -31.59
N VAL A 586 10.31 30.29 -31.18
CA VAL A 586 10.89 29.24 -32.02
C VAL A 586 10.02 28.99 -33.25
N ALA A 587 8.69 28.93 -33.10
CA ALA A 587 7.76 28.85 -34.21
C ALA A 587 7.98 29.99 -35.22
N SER A 588 8.17 31.23 -34.74
CA SER A 588 8.46 32.39 -35.58
C SER A 588 9.78 32.28 -36.34
N TYR A 589 10.83 31.68 -35.76
CA TYR A 589 12.09 31.42 -36.47
C TYR A 589 11.91 30.44 -37.64
N PHE A 590 10.95 29.52 -37.54
CA PHE A 590 10.73 28.46 -38.54
C PHE A 590 9.54 28.70 -39.49
N HIS A 591 8.63 29.65 -39.20
CA HIS A 591 7.40 29.86 -39.99
C HIS A 591 7.68 30.01 -41.50
N ASP A 592 8.78 30.68 -41.82
CA ASP A 592 9.08 31.20 -43.16
C ASP A 592 10.06 30.34 -43.98
N ILE A 593 10.47 29.16 -43.47
CA ILE A 593 11.59 28.39 -44.06
C ILE A 593 11.36 27.96 -45.52
N GLY A 594 10.11 27.86 -45.96
CA GLY A 594 9.76 27.55 -47.35
C GLY A 594 10.23 28.61 -48.35
N LYS A 595 10.32 29.89 -47.95
CA LYS A 595 10.84 30.97 -48.80
C LYS A 595 12.30 30.72 -49.25
N SER A 596 13.06 29.91 -48.50
CA SER A 596 14.44 29.50 -48.87
C SER A 596 14.55 28.65 -50.15
N ASN A 597 13.43 28.21 -50.73
CA ASN A 597 13.38 27.51 -52.02
C ASN A 597 13.27 28.46 -53.22
N LYS A 598 12.59 29.61 -53.05
CA LYS A 598 12.22 30.55 -54.12
C LYS A 598 12.47 32.02 -53.70
N PRO A 599 13.61 32.36 -53.09
CA PRO A 599 13.79 33.62 -52.35
C PRO A 599 13.51 34.87 -53.18
N GLN A 600 13.88 34.87 -54.46
CA GLN A 600 13.75 36.02 -55.36
C GLN A 600 12.30 36.48 -55.63
N TYR A 601 11.29 35.67 -55.30
CA TYR A 601 9.88 36.06 -55.41
C TYR A 601 9.39 36.89 -54.22
N PHE A 602 10.04 36.77 -53.06
CA PHE A 602 9.63 37.44 -51.82
C PHE A 602 10.33 38.80 -51.68
N VAL A 603 9.55 39.85 -51.49
CA VAL A 603 9.99 41.25 -51.62
C VAL A 603 11.09 41.64 -50.63
N GLU A 604 11.11 41.03 -49.45
CA GLU A 604 12.15 41.22 -48.43
C GLU A 604 13.54 40.72 -48.86
N ASN A 605 13.64 39.87 -49.88
CA ASN A 605 14.90 39.35 -50.42
C ASN A 605 15.31 40.01 -51.76
N GLN A 606 14.47 40.86 -52.36
CA GLN A 606 14.73 41.46 -53.67
C GLN A 606 15.72 42.63 -53.58
N ARG A 607 16.90 42.48 -54.20
CA ARG A 607 17.98 43.48 -54.18
C ARG A 607 17.85 44.53 -55.30
N GLY A 608 16.69 45.14 -55.43
CA GLY A 608 16.45 46.26 -56.36
C GLY A 608 16.27 45.89 -57.84
N GLU A 609 16.40 44.61 -58.24
CA GLU A 609 16.24 44.12 -59.62
C GLU A 609 14.80 44.20 -60.21
N GLY A 610 13.88 44.88 -59.53
CA GLY A 610 12.44 44.83 -59.81
C GLY A 610 11.78 43.56 -59.28
N SER A 611 10.44 43.56 -59.21
CA SER A 611 9.70 42.41 -58.70
C SER A 611 9.65 41.28 -59.72
N ARG A 612 10.00 40.05 -59.29
CA ARG A 612 9.88 38.83 -60.12
C ARG A 612 8.42 38.43 -60.45
N HIS A 613 7.43 39.13 -59.87
CA HIS A 613 6.02 39.00 -60.25
C HIS A 613 5.60 39.95 -61.39
N THR A 614 6.46 40.86 -61.83
CA THR A 614 6.16 41.78 -62.94
C THR A 614 6.02 40.99 -64.23
N GLY A 615 4.88 41.14 -64.92
CA GLY A 615 4.58 40.39 -66.16
C GLY A 615 4.13 38.94 -65.95
N LEU A 616 4.07 38.43 -64.70
CA LEU A 616 3.45 37.15 -64.42
C LEU A 616 1.92 37.27 -64.34
N ASP A 617 1.26 36.14 -64.58
CA ASP A 617 -0.14 35.94 -64.26
C ASP A 617 -0.37 36.03 -62.72
N PRO A 618 -1.49 36.62 -62.25
CA PRO A 618 -1.78 36.72 -60.82
C PRO A 618 -2.05 35.39 -60.12
N HIS A 619 -2.67 34.39 -60.76
CA HIS A 619 -2.86 33.06 -60.17
C HIS A 619 -1.52 32.31 -60.05
N ALA A 620 -0.67 32.39 -61.08
CA ALA A 620 0.70 31.85 -61.02
C ALA A 620 1.51 32.51 -59.88
N SER A 621 1.38 33.82 -59.73
CA SER A 621 2.01 34.58 -58.64
C SER A 621 1.49 34.18 -57.26
N ALA A 622 0.17 34.03 -57.10
CA ALA A 622 -0.45 33.57 -55.87
C ALA A 622 -0.01 32.14 -55.53
N SER A 623 0.02 31.23 -56.51
CA SER A 623 0.50 29.84 -56.32
C SER A 623 1.95 29.78 -55.82
N ILE A 624 2.86 30.59 -56.40
CA ILE A 624 4.26 30.69 -55.96
C ILE A 624 4.38 31.18 -54.52
N ILE A 625 3.52 32.10 -54.09
CA ILE A 625 3.52 32.64 -52.72
C ILE A 625 2.89 31.63 -51.76
N ILE A 626 1.71 31.07 -52.07
CA ILE A 626 1.04 30.06 -51.25
C ILE A 626 1.95 28.85 -51.01
N SER A 627 2.75 28.45 -52.00
CA SER A 627 3.56 27.23 -51.89
C SER A 627 4.66 27.31 -50.82
N HIS A 628 5.05 28.49 -50.30
CA HIS A 628 6.02 28.57 -49.21
C HIS A 628 5.52 27.89 -47.92
N VAL A 629 4.21 27.95 -47.65
CA VAL A 629 3.58 27.29 -46.51
C VAL A 629 3.72 25.77 -46.64
N THR A 630 3.32 25.22 -47.79
CA THR A 630 3.38 23.78 -48.05
C THR A 630 4.81 23.25 -48.16
N GLU A 631 5.71 23.99 -48.79
CA GLU A 631 7.13 23.63 -48.92
C GLU A 631 7.86 23.74 -47.58
N GLY A 632 7.52 24.75 -46.77
CA GLY A 632 8.05 24.91 -45.41
C GLY A 632 7.61 23.76 -44.50
N GLY A 633 6.34 23.37 -44.53
CA GLY A 633 5.83 22.23 -43.78
C GLY A 633 6.46 20.89 -44.21
N LEU A 634 6.79 20.71 -45.49
CA LEU A 634 7.55 19.55 -45.97
C LEU A 634 9.00 19.55 -45.47
N LEU A 635 9.72 20.69 -45.59
CA LEU A 635 11.09 20.84 -45.07
C LEU A 635 11.16 20.61 -43.56
N ALA A 636 10.16 21.08 -42.82
CA ALA A 636 10.04 20.89 -41.37
C ALA A 636 9.85 19.41 -40.99
N ARG A 637 9.02 18.67 -41.73
CA ARG A 637 8.83 17.22 -41.55
C ARG A 637 10.09 16.43 -41.91
N GLU A 638 10.76 16.77 -43.01
CA GLU A 638 12.05 16.18 -43.42
C GLU A 638 13.12 16.30 -42.31
N HIS A 639 13.21 17.49 -41.68
CA HIS A 639 14.18 17.77 -40.62
C HIS A 639 13.70 17.38 -39.21
N LYS A 640 12.57 16.67 -39.08
CA LYS A 640 11.99 16.21 -37.80
C LYS A 640 11.79 17.35 -36.80
N LEU A 641 11.28 18.49 -37.27
CA LEU A 641 10.80 19.54 -36.37
C LEU A 641 9.55 19.05 -35.60
N PRO A 642 9.31 19.49 -34.36
CA PRO A 642 8.16 19.04 -33.59
C PRO A 642 6.83 19.53 -34.18
N GLN A 643 5.76 18.76 -33.98
CA GLN A 643 4.47 19.02 -34.65
C GLN A 643 3.92 20.45 -34.40
N PRO A 644 3.96 21.03 -33.18
CA PRO A 644 3.55 22.43 -32.97
C PRO A 644 4.33 23.48 -33.79
N ILE A 645 5.59 23.23 -34.14
CA ILE A 645 6.38 24.11 -35.03
C ILE A 645 5.90 23.94 -36.48
N ILE A 646 5.62 22.70 -36.90
CA ILE A 646 5.04 22.39 -38.21
C ILE A 646 3.64 23.02 -38.34
N ASP A 647 2.81 22.94 -37.30
CA ASP A 647 1.46 23.49 -37.28
C ASP A 647 1.48 25.02 -37.40
N ASN A 648 2.41 25.70 -36.73
CA ASN A 648 2.60 27.14 -36.90
C ASN A 648 3.02 27.53 -38.33
N ILE A 649 3.83 26.73 -39.02
CA ILE A 649 4.13 26.95 -40.45
C ILE A 649 2.85 26.91 -41.29
N TYR A 650 1.91 26.01 -41.02
CA TYR A 650 0.61 26.00 -41.72
C TYR A 650 -0.35 27.12 -41.26
N MET A 651 -0.35 27.49 -39.97
CA MET A 651 -1.34 28.37 -39.35
C MET A 651 -1.02 29.87 -39.39
N HIS A 652 0.23 30.31 -39.51
CA HIS A 652 0.60 31.74 -39.34
C HIS A 652 -0.07 32.69 -40.35
N HIS A 653 -0.42 32.19 -41.54
CA HIS A 653 -1.25 32.92 -42.51
C HIS A 653 -2.73 32.48 -42.53
N GLY A 654 -3.07 31.38 -41.86
CA GLY A 654 -4.41 30.83 -41.72
C GLY A 654 -5.06 30.58 -43.08
N THR A 655 -6.27 31.09 -43.25
CA THR A 655 -7.05 31.02 -44.50
C THR A 655 -7.08 32.37 -45.24
N GLY A 656 -6.18 33.30 -44.92
CA GLY A 656 -6.20 34.68 -45.42
C GLY A 656 -6.06 34.80 -46.95
N VAL A 657 -6.59 35.89 -47.52
CA VAL A 657 -6.55 36.19 -48.97
C VAL A 657 -5.29 36.96 -49.36
N LEU A 658 -4.66 36.58 -50.46
CA LEU A 658 -3.63 37.36 -51.17
C LEU A 658 -4.24 38.54 -51.94
N GLN A 659 -4.74 39.52 -51.18
CA GLN A 659 -5.58 40.63 -51.68
C GLN A 659 -5.03 41.35 -52.92
N TYR A 660 -3.72 41.62 -52.98
CA TYR A 660 -3.08 42.29 -54.12
C TYR A 660 -3.20 41.49 -55.43
N PHE A 661 -2.94 40.18 -55.38
CA PHE A 661 -3.01 39.32 -56.56
C PHE A 661 -4.47 39.00 -56.94
N TYR A 662 -5.36 38.87 -55.96
CA TYR A 662 -6.81 38.76 -56.21
C TYR A 662 -7.38 40.03 -56.87
N ALA A 663 -6.97 41.22 -56.42
CA ALA A 663 -7.33 42.48 -57.06
C ALA A 663 -6.79 42.56 -58.50
N SER A 664 -5.49 42.30 -58.71
CA SER A 664 -4.90 42.34 -60.06
C SER A 664 -5.44 41.25 -60.99
N ALA A 665 -5.93 40.11 -60.47
CA ALA A 665 -6.68 39.13 -61.26
C ALA A 665 -8.03 39.70 -61.72
N ARG A 666 -8.78 40.34 -60.82
CA ARG A 666 -10.08 40.97 -61.14
C ARG A 666 -9.95 42.18 -62.06
N GLU A 667 -8.82 42.90 -62.02
CA GLU A 667 -8.50 44.00 -62.95
C GLU A 667 -8.12 43.50 -64.36
N ARG A 668 -7.64 42.26 -64.49
CA ARG A 668 -7.20 41.66 -65.77
C ARG A 668 -8.21 40.69 -66.40
N ALA A 669 -9.29 40.35 -65.70
CA ALA A 669 -10.29 39.40 -66.17
C ALA A 669 -11.44 40.08 -66.92
N ASP A 670 -11.86 39.51 -68.05
CA ASP A 670 -13.02 40.00 -68.83
C ASP A 670 -14.33 39.98 -68.03
N ASP A 671 -14.43 39.09 -67.04
CA ASP A 671 -15.51 39.04 -66.05
C ASP A 671 -14.91 39.06 -64.62
N PRO A 672 -14.83 40.24 -63.99
CA PRO A 672 -14.33 40.40 -62.62
C PRO A 672 -15.21 39.74 -61.53
N GLY A 673 -16.35 39.13 -61.89
CA GLY A 673 -17.19 38.32 -61.03
C GLY A 673 -16.88 36.81 -61.07
N ARG A 674 -16.14 36.34 -62.09
CA ARG A 674 -15.74 34.92 -62.24
C ARG A 674 -14.40 34.56 -61.61
N VAL A 675 -13.62 35.53 -61.14
CA VAL A 675 -12.35 35.28 -60.47
C VAL A 675 -12.62 34.67 -59.09
N ASP A 676 -12.38 33.36 -58.96
CA ASP A 676 -12.53 32.66 -57.69
C ASP A 676 -11.54 33.19 -56.64
N ILE A 677 -12.07 33.61 -55.50
CA ILE A 677 -11.29 34.08 -54.34
C ILE A 677 -10.57 32.94 -53.61
N HIS A 678 -11.07 31.70 -53.69
CA HIS A 678 -10.44 30.55 -53.03
C HIS A 678 -9.08 30.21 -53.65
N ALA A 679 -8.90 30.41 -54.96
CA ALA A 679 -7.61 30.34 -55.64
C ALA A 679 -6.54 31.33 -55.11
N PHE A 680 -6.93 32.31 -54.29
CA PHE A 680 -6.04 33.29 -53.65
C PHE A 680 -6.01 33.20 -52.12
N ARG A 681 -6.67 32.19 -51.51
CA ARG A 681 -6.58 31.94 -50.07
C ARG A 681 -5.46 30.95 -49.74
N TYR A 682 -4.81 31.16 -48.60
CA TYR A 682 -3.94 30.14 -48.01
C TYR A 682 -4.75 28.90 -47.58
N PRO A 683 -4.16 27.68 -47.62
CA PRO A 683 -4.89 26.43 -47.38
C PRO A 683 -5.31 26.22 -45.92
N GLY A 684 -4.79 27.00 -44.98
CA GLY A 684 -5.02 26.82 -43.55
C GLY A 684 -4.32 25.59 -42.95
N PRO A 685 -4.78 25.09 -41.78
CA PRO A 685 -5.97 25.55 -41.03
C PRO A 685 -5.81 26.96 -40.43
N LYS A 686 -6.88 27.49 -39.82
CA LYS A 686 -6.77 28.70 -39.00
C LYS A 686 -5.94 28.43 -37.73
N PRO A 687 -5.38 29.48 -37.07
CA PRO A 687 -4.73 29.32 -35.77
C PRO A 687 -5.64 28.66 -34.74
N SER A 688 -5.24 27.50 -34.21
CA SER A 688 -5.99 26.75 -33.19
C SER A 688 -5.37 26.84 -31.78
N THR A 689 -4.33 27.64 -31.58
CA THR A 689 -3.69 27.89 -30.27
C THR A 689 -3.44 29.39 -30.07
N ARG A 690 -3.20 29.81 -28.82
CA ARG A 690 -2.88 31.21 -28.50
C ARG A 690 -1.59 31.64 -29.21
N GLU A 691 -0.56 30.80 -29.15
CA GLU A 691 0.75 31.03 -29.76
C GLU A 691 0.64 31.23 -31.27
N ALA A 692 -0.10 30.37 -31.98
CA ALA A 692 -0.31 30.50 -33.43
C ALA A 692 -1.06 31.78 -33.80
N GLY A 693 -2.00 32.24 -32.96
CA GLY A 693 -2.66 33.53 -33.13
C GLY A 693 -1.73 34.73 -32.90
N VAL A 694 -0.84 34.64 -31.90
CA VAL A 694 0.20 35.65 -31.65
C VAL A 694 1.21 35.72 -32.80
N VAL A 695 1.70 34.58 -33.28
CA VAL A 695 2.63 34.51 -34.44
C VAL A 695 1.97 35.09 -35.70
N MET A 696 0.69 34.78 -35.95
CA MET A 696 -0.08 35.38 -37.05
C MET A 696 -0.16 36.91 -36.97
N LEU A 697 -0.34 37.48 -35.78
CA LEU A 697 -0.36 38.94 -35.62
C LEU A 697 1.04 39.54 -35.76
N ALA A 698 2.06 38.91 -35.17
CA ALA A 698 3.45 39.37 -35.23
C ALA A 698 4.00 39.42 -36.67
N ASP A 699 3.74 38.39 -37.49
CA ASP A 699 3.98 38.34 -38.94
C ASP A 699 3.45 39.63 -39.63
N LYS A 700 2.14 39.84 -39.52
CA LYS A 700 1.45 40.91 -40.25
C LYS A 700 1.82 42.30 -39.74
N VAL A 701 2.09 42.42 -38.44
CA VAL A 701 2.52 43.67 -37.80
C VAL A 701 3.94 44.04 -38.18
N GLU A 702 4.91 43.11 -38.20
CA GLU A 702 6.26 43.39 -38.72
C GLU A 702 6.19 43.79 -40.19
N ALA A 703 5.59 42.94 -41.03
CA ALA A 703 5.59 43.09 -42.47
C ALA A 703 4.93 44.41 -42.92
N ALA A 704 3.87 44.84 -42.24
CA ALA A 704 3.18 46.10 -42.52
C ALA A 704 3.88 47.33 -41.91
N THR A 705 4.38 47.26 -40.67
CA THR A 705 5.06 48.43 -40.06
C THR A 705 6.39 48.75 -40.73
N ARG A 706 7.06 47.74 -41.31
CA ARG A 706 8.24 47.90 -42.18
C ARG A 706 7.97 48.73 -43.46
N THR A 707 6.71 49.05 -43.77
CA THR A 707 6.31 49.95 -44.88
C THR A 707 6.02 51.40 -44.43
N LEU A 708 6.05 51.70 -43.13
CA LEU A 708 5.84 53.06 -42.62
C LEU A 708 7.02 53.98 -42.97
N LYS A 709 6.72 55.16 -43.52
CA LYS A 709 7.73 56.21 -43.77
C LYS A 709 8.20 56.89 -42.48
N CYS A 710 7.31 56.97 -41.49
CA CYS A 710 7.55 57.58 -40.18
C CYS A 710 7.04 56.61 -39.10
N PRO A 711 7.91 55.77 -38.52
CA PRO A 711 7.54 54.82 -37.47
C PRO A 711 7.55 55.52 -36.09
N ASP A 712 6.63 56.46 -35.89
CA ASP A 712 6.27 57.00 -34.57
C ASP A 712 5.16 56.17 -33.90
N GLU A 713 4.93 56.40 -32.60
CA GLU A 713 3.91 55.64 -31.84
C GLU A 713 2.52 55.73 -32.48
N HIS A 714 2.08 56.92 -32.89
CA HIS A 714 0.73 57.10 -33.42
C HIS A 714 0.53 56.31 -34.71
N ASN A 715 1.51 56.34 -35.61
CA ASN A 715 1.50 55.59 -36.86
C ASN A 715 1.64 54.08 -36.66
N ILE A 716 2.50 53.62 -35.74
CA ILE A 716 2.65 52.19 -35.37
C ILE A 716 1.35 51.66 -34.75
N ARG A 717 0.82 52.34 -33.74
CA ARG A 717 -0.42 52.00 -33.03
C ARG A 717 -1.62 51.94 -33.97
N SER A 718 -1.79 52.94 -34.83
CA SER A 718 -2.86 52.98 -35.84
C SER A 718 -2.73 51.86 -36.88
N MET A 719 -1.50 51.52 -37.28
CA MET A 719 -1.24 50.38 -38.17
C MET A 719 -1.64 49.05 -37.51
N ILE A 720 -1.24 48.81 -36.25
CA ILE A 720 -1.55 47.58 -35.52
C ILE A 720 -3.07 47.42 -35.33
N HIS A 721 -3.78 48.45 -34.85
CA HIS A 721 -5.24 48.39 -34.70
C HIS A 721 -5.95 48.04 -36.01
N ARG A 722 -5.50 48.61 -37.14
CA ARG A 722 -6.06 48.30 -38.47
C ARG A 722 -5.82 46.83 -38.87
N ILE A 723 -4.66 46.27 -38.54
CA ILE A 723 -4.33 44.86 -38.83
C ILE A 723 -5.14 43.93 -37.94
N VAL A 724 -5.18 44.17 -36.63
CA VAL A 724 -5.96 43.38 -35.66
C VAL A 724 -7.44 43.34 -36.05
N ASN A 725 -8.03 44.50 -36.35
CA ASN A 725 -9.42 44.58 -36.79
C ASN A 725 -9.68 43.85 -38.12
N SER A 726 -8.71 43.87 -39.06
CA SER A 726 -8.80 43.13 -40.32
C SER A 726 -8.76 41.60 -40.12
N VAL A 727 -7.87 41.12 -39.25
CA VAL A 727 -7.72 39.69 -38.93
C VAL A 727 -8.95 39.15 -38.18
N ILE A 728 -9.56 39.96 -37.31
CA ILE A 728 -10.85 39.67 -36.67
C ILE A 728 -11.98 39.65 -37.70
N ALA A 729 -12.03 40.60 -38.64
CA ALA A 729 -13.09 40.71 -39.66
C ALA A 729 -13.07 39.60 -40.73
N ASP A 730 -11.90 39.10 -41.14
CA ASP A 730 -11.78 37.87 -41.96
C ASP A 730 -11.95 36.58 -41.13
N GLY A 731 -12.30 36.71 -39.83
CA GLY A 731 -12.67 35.61 -38.96
C GLY A 731 -11.55 34.62 -38.67
N GLN A 732 -10.27 35.02 -38.75
CA GLN A 732 -9.15 34.09 -38.60
C GLN A 732 -9.03 33.53 -37.17
N PHE A 733 -9.57 34.22 -36.17
CA PHE A 733 -9.60 33.74 -34.77
C PHE A 733 -10.85 32.94 -34.39
N SER A 734 -11.71 32.51 -35.33
CA SER A 734 -12.91 31.71 -35.01
C SER A 734 -12.60 30.36 -34.34
N GLU A 735 -11.38 29.87 -34.50
CA GLU A 735 -10.87 28.60 -33.94
C GLU A 735 -9.73 28.84 -32.92
N CYS A 736 -9.38 30.10 -32.65
CA CYS A 736 -8.24 30.47 -31.82
C CYS A 736 -8.68 30.81 -30.39
N PRO A 737 -8.12 30.19 -29.34
CA PRO A 737 -8.47 30.47 -27.95
C PRO A 737 -7.85 31.79 -27.42
N LEU A 738 -7.78 32.84 -28.23
CA LEU A 738 -7.41 34.20 -27.82
C LEU A 738 -8.67 35.02 -27.50
N ASN A 739 -8.70 35.65 -26.34
CA ASN A 739 -9.79 36.55 -25.93
C ASN A 739 -9.48 38.03 -26.20
N LEU A 740 -10.51 38.88 -26.21
CA LEU A 740 -10.38 40.30 -26.55
C LEU A 740 -9.46 41.10 -25.60
N ARG A 741 -9.28 40.66 -24.34
CA ARG A 741 -8.33 41.29 -23.41
C ARG A 741 -6.90 40.94 -23.79
N GLU A 742 -6.62 39.67 -24.09
CA GLU A 742 -5.30 39.22 -24.59
C GLU A 742 -4.93 39.97 -25.88
N ILE A 743 -5.87 40.13 -26.82
CA ILE A 743 -5.67 40.87 -28.09
C ILE A 743 -5.34 42.36 -27.85
N HIS A 744 -5.96 43.00 -26.85
CA HIS A 744 -5.60 44.36 -26.47
C HIS A 744 -4.20 44.43 -25.84
N THR A 745 -3.86 43.53 -24.91
CA THR A 745 -2.52 43.44 -24.31
C THR A 745 -1.43 43.23 -25.38
N LEU A 746 -1.66 42.31 -26.34
CA LEU A 746 -0.78 42.08 -27.48
C LEU A 746 -0.55 43.34 -28.31
N THR A 747 -1.60 44.16 -28.51
CA THR A 747 -1.51 45.43 -29.25
C THR A 747 -0.57 46.41 -28.55
N GLU A 748 -0.70 46.60 -27.24
CA GLU A 748 0.19 47.49 -26.46
C GLU A 748 1.64 46.98 -26.43
N THR A 749 1.84 45.68 -26.20
CA THR A 749 3.17 45.06 -26.21
C THR A 749 3.86 45.20 -27.57
N PHE A 750 3.13 45.02 -28.67
CA PHE A 750 3.71 45.19 -30.02
C PHE A 750 4.06 46.64 -30.33
N VAL A 751 3.27 47.63 -29.86
CA VAL A 751 3.64 49.05 -29.94
C VAL A 751 4.97 49.29 -29.21
N ALA A 752 5.09 48.84 -27.96
CA ALA A 752 6.28 49.05 -27.14
C ALA A 752 7.54 48.40 -27.75
N VAL A 753 7.45 47.15 -28.23
CA VAL A 753 8.57 46.43 -28.85
C VAL A 753 9.01 47.09 -30.15
N LEU A 754 8.07 47.48 -31.03
CA LEU A 754 8.42 48.15 -32.29
C LEU A 754 9.03 49.54 -32.08
N LEU A 755 8.56 50.30 -31.09
CA LEU A 755 9.18 51.60 -30.74
C LEU A 755 10.65 51.42 -30.33
N GLY A 756 10.96 50.39 -29.52
CA GLY A 756 12.35 50.06 -29.18
C GLY A 756 13.21 49.73 -30.40
N ILE A 757 12.66 48.95 -31.35
CA ILE A 757 13.35 48.53 -32.59
C ILE A 757 13.59 49.72 -33.54
N TYR A 758 12.62 50.61 -33.70
CA TYR A 758 12.73 51.74 -34.64
C TYR A 758 13.46 52.96 -34.07
N HIS A 759 13.34 53.27 -32.77
CA HIS A 759 13.96 54.48 -32.19
C HIS A 759 15.46 54.36 -31.87
N GLN A 760 16.04 53.16 -31.81
CA GLN A 760 17.51 53.00 -31.75
C GLN A 760 18.23 53.33 -33.07
N ARG A 761 17.51 53.62 -34.17
CA ARG A 761 18.10 53.89 -35.50
C ARG A 761 18.17 55.37 -35.89
N ILE A 762 18.08 56.31 -34.95
CA ILE A 762 18.32 57.72 -35.26
C ILE A 762 19.83 57.94 -35.44
N GLU A 763 20.25 58.28 -36.66
CA GLU A 763 21.64 58.61 -36.97
C GLU A 763 22.08 59.89 -36.23
N TYR A 764 23.31 59.91 -35.72
CA TYR A 764 23.93 61.16 -35.27
C TYR A 764 24.11 62.07 -36.50
N PRO A 765 23.62 63.32 -36.48
CA PRO A 765 23.77 64.23 -37.61
C PRO A 765 25.25 64.51 -37.87
N GLN A 766 25.70 64.28 -39.11
CA GLN A 766 27.05 64.65 -39.53
C GLN A 766 27.21 66.17 -39.47
N THR A 767 28.21 66.65 -38.75
CA THR A 767 28.46 68.09 -38.57
C THR A 767 29.04 68.71 -39.84
N ALA A 768 28.15 69.24 -40.69
CA ALA A 768 28.49 70.06 -41.84
C ALA A 768 27.64 71.34 -41.87
N ASP A 769 28.23 72.42 -42.38
CA ASP A 769 27.59 73.66 -42.84
C ASP A 769 26.68 74.43 -41.86
N ILE A 770 27.32 75.00 -40.82
CA ILE A 770 26.93 76.33 -40.31
C ILE A 770 28.14 77.26 -40.46
N SER A 771 28.23 77.94 -41.60
CA SER A 771 29.40 78.74 -42.00
C SER A 771 29.06 80.01 -42.80
N ALA A 772 27.95 80.69 -42.45
CA ALA A 772 27.56 81.95 -43.11
C ALA A 772 26.92 83.00 -42.16
N GLN A 773 27.49 84.22 -42.22
CA GLN A 773 26.97 85.54 -41.77
C GLN A 773 27.12 85.96 -40.28
N ALA A 774 27.72 87.15 -40.09
CA ALA A 774 27.99 87.94 -38.86
C ALA A 774 28.87 87.26 -37.77
N GLY A 775 29.86 87.90 -37.13
CA GLY A 775 30.28 89.32 -37.07
C GLY A 775 29.98 89.90 -35.67
N GLU A 776 30.91 90.48 -34.88
CA GLU A 776 32.32 90.87 -35.09
C GLU A 776 33.13 90.67 -33.77
N GLY A 777 34.49 90.70 -33.81
CA GLY A 777 35.34 90.80 -32.60
C GLY A 777 36.60 89.91 -32.60
N ALA A 778 37.75 90.44 -32.16
CA ALA A 778 39.05 89.74 -32.04
C ALA A 778 39.93 90.47 -30.98
N ALA A 779 41.10 90.02 -30.52
CA ALA A 779 42.02 88.92 -30.83
C ALA A 779 42.86 88.61 -29.54
N PRO A 780 44.00 87.85 -29.52
CA PRO A 780 44.62 86.96 -30.51
C PRO A 780 45.00 85.55 -29.96
N GLN A 781 45.64 84.70 -30.79
CA GLN A 781 46.27 83.42 -30.37
C GLN A 781 47.81 83.47 -30.41
N PRO A 782 48.51 82.59 -29.64
CA PRO A 782 49.90 82.22 -29.92
C PRO A 782 50.15 80.69 -30.09
N LYS A 783 50.32 80.26 -31.34
CA LYS A 783 51.25 79.23 -31.88
C LYS A 783 51.38 77.82 -31.21
N LEU A 784 51.08 76.79 -32.01
CA LEU A 784 51.66 75.42 -31.93
C LEU A 784 52.95 75.30 -32.75
N PRO A 785 53.88 74.39 -32.39
CA PRO A 785 54.19 73.22 -33.25
C PRO A 785 54.66 71.96 -32.46
N PRO A 786 54.95 70.82 -33.12
CA PRO A 786 54.28 70.16 -34.24
C PRO A 786 53.86 68.69 -33.90
N VAL A 787 53.38 67.93 -34.89
CA VAL A 787 52.80 66.58 -34.75
C VAL A 787 53.84 65.47 -34.53
N SER A 788 53.46 64.44 -33.76
CA SER A 788 53.98 63.06 -33.88
C SER A 788 52.82 62.05 -33.87
N THR A 789 53.06 60.83 -34.35
CA THR A 789 52.03 59.89 -34.85
C THR A 789 51.49 58.86 -33.85
N SER A 790 50.25 58.42 -34.13
CA SER A 790 49.66 57.10 -33.85
C SER A 790 49.36 56.67 -32.40
N ALA A 791 48.07 56.56 -32.10
CA ALA A 791 47.53 55.49 -31.24
C ALA A 791 46.06 55.20 -31.61
N MET A 792 45.76 53.96 -32.05
CA MET A 792 44.41 53.40 -31.93
C MET A 792 44.32 52.73 -30.56
N ILE A 793 43.21 52.89 -29.84
CA ILE A 793 42.95 52.18 -28.59
C ILE A 793 41.81 51.19 -28.82
N THR A 794 42.19 49.94 -29.04
CA THR A 794 41.29 48.77 -28.95
C THR A 794 41.53 48.11 -27.59
N LEU A 795 40.46 47.74 -26.89
CA LEU A 795 40.54 47.24 -25.51
C LEU A 795 40.23 45.74 -25.45
N ASP A 796 41.21 44.92 -25.82
CA ASP A 796 41.12 43.46 -25.68
C ASP A 796 41.33 43.01 -24.22
N LEU A 797 40.46 42.13 -23.74
CA LEU A 797 40.55 41.51 -22.41
C LEU A 797 41.23 40.13 -22.49
N ALA A 798 42.31 39.96 -21.74
CA ALA A 798 43.14 38.76 -21.79
C ALA A 798 42.53 37.54 -21.04
N PRO A 799 42.74 36.30 -21.53
CA PRO A 799 42.21 35.08 -20.90
C PRO A 799 43.05 34.58 -19.72
N VAL A 800 42.40 33.90 -18.77
CA VAL A 800 43.01 33.31 -17.57
C VAL A 800 43.75 32.00 -17.89
N GLN A 801 44.99 31.86 -17.41
CA GLN A 801 45.79 30.65 -17.54
C GLN A 801 45.50 29.62 -16.45
N ARG A 802 45.69 28.33 -16.76
CA ARG A 802 45.74 27.21 -15.79
C ARG A 802 47.19 26.73 -15.62
N PRO A 803 47.63 26.30 -14.42
CA PRO A 803 48.93 25.65 -14.25
C PRO A 803 48.97 24.25 -14.89
N ALA A 804 50.16 23.79 -15.27
CA ALA A 804 50.45 22.43 -15.72
C ALA A 804 51.24 21.64 -14.66
N PRO A 805 51.21 20.30 -14.66
CA PRO A 805 51.88 19.48 -13.64
C PRO A 805 53.39 19.30 -13.90
N PRO A 806 54.22 19.10 -12.86
CA PRO A 806 55.62 18.70 -12.99
C PRO A 806 55.78 17.19 -13.28
N ALA A 807 56.94 16.81 -13.81
CA ALA A 807 57.29 15.44 -14.20
C ALA A 807 58.09 14.67 -13.12
N LEU A 808 58.33 13.36 -13.36
CA LEU A 808 58.95 12.41 -12.42
C LEU A 808 60.42 12.11 -12.74
N GLU A 809 61.29 12.30 -11.75
CA GLU A 809 62.61 11.69 -11.48
C GLU A 809 62.88 11.96 -9.97
N GLY A 810 63.49 11.10 -9.13
CA GLY A 810 63.98 9.73 -9.23
C GLY A 810 64.74 9.36 -7.91
N VAL A 811 65.12 8.09 -7.72
CA VAL A 811 66.06 7.59 -6.66
C VAL A 811 65.53 7.36 -5.21
N GLU A 812 65.31 6.09 -4.90
CA GLU A 812 65.70 5.29 -3.71
C GLU A 812 65.33 5.65 -2.23
N ALA A 813 64.42 4.82 -1.70
CA ALA A 813 64.66 3.83 -0.61
C ALA A 813 64.37 4.12 0.90
N GLN A 814 64.06 3.00 1.57
CA GLN A 814 63.95 2.72 3.02
C GLN A 814 62.72 3.22 3.81
N GLY A 815 62.26 2.34 4.70
CA GLY A 815 61.35 2.52 5.85
C GLY A 815 61.70 1.41 6.87
N PRO A 816 60.82 0.98 7.80
CA PRO A 816 59.55 1.55 8.30
C PRO A 816 59.59 1.85 9.83
N GLY A 817 58.54 2.42 10.44
CA GLY A 817 58.52 2.65 11.91
C GLY A 817 57.19 3.08 12.57
N SER A 818 56.65 2.18 13.39
CA SER A 818 55.80 2.30 14.61
C SER A 818 55.17 3.63 15.12
N SER A 819 53.94 3.48 15.66
CA SER A 819 53.14 4.32 16.60
C SER A 819 53.80 4.56 17.99
N PRO A 820 53.18 5.20 19.03
CA PRO A 820 51.84 5.84 19.15
C PRO A 820 51.73 7.19 19.96
N ILE A 821 50.51 7.76 19.99
CA ILE A 821 49.72 8.40 21.09
C ILE A 821 50.47 8.57 22.46
N PRO A 822 50.48 9.73 23.21
CA PRO A 822 49.25 10.34 23.75
C PRO A 822 49.14 11.86 24.15
N SER A 823 47.88 12.32 24.25
CA SER A 823 47.24 13.28 25.20
C SER A 823 47.95 14.54 25.77
N ALA A 824 47.30 15.72 25.64
CA ALA A 824 47.14 16.71 26.71
C ALA A 824 46.07 17.81 26.43
N THR A 825 45.21 18.09 27.42
CA THR A 825 44.45 19.34 27.67
C THR A 825 44.97 19.93 29.01
N PRO A 826 44.48 21.07 29.61
CA PRO A 826 43.45 22.05 29.21
C PRO A 826 43.86 23.56 29.43
N VAL A 827 42.86 24.47 29.44
CA VAL A 827 42.72 25.71 30.29
C VAL A 827 42.63 27.09 29.58
N ALA A 828 41.40 27.63 29.60
CA ALA A 828 40.92 29.02 29.79
C ALA A 828 41.58 30.27 29.14
N SER A 829 40.72 31.19 28.64
CA SER A 829 40.57 32.53 29.24
C SER A 829 39.37 33.35 28.67
N ALA A 830 38.94 34.35 29.45
CA ALA A 830 37.95 35.42 29.18
C ALA A 830 38.33 36.61 30.14
N PRO A 831 37.60 37.76 30.29
CA PRO A 831 36.31 38.20 29.73
C PRO A 831 36.19 39.73 29.38
N ARG A 832 34.95 40.24 29.15
CA ARG A 832 34.46 41.66 29.25
C ARG A 832 34.95 42.66 28.16
N GLU A 833 34.27 43.77 27.79
CA GLU A 833 32.95 44.42 28.02
C GLU A 833 32.71 45.48 26.88
N ARG A 834 31.67 46.34 26.72
CA ARG A 834 30.48 46.84 27.47
C ARG A 834 29.37 47.34 26.48
N SER A 835 28.15 47.61 26.96
CA SER A 835 27.04 48.34 26.27
C SER A 835 27.17 49.90 26.40
N PRO A 836 26.24 50.81 25.97
CA PRO A 836 24.76 50.88 26.17
C PRO A 836 23.97 51.25 24.86
N VAL A 837 22.66 51.59 24.77
CA VAL A 837 21.65 52.25 25.66
C VAL A 837 20.22 51.67 25.48
N GLU A 838 19.41 51.82 26.55
CA GLU A 838 17.95 51.51 26.74
C GLU A 838 17.03 52.18 25.67
N VAL A 839 15.68 52.09 25.64
CA VAL A 839 14.60 52.14 26.68
C VAL A 839 13.29 51.52 26.06
N ALA A 840 12.14 51.21 26.69
CA ALA A 840 11.63 51.35 28.06
C ALA A 840 10.41 50.41 28.36
N LYS A 841 10.08 50.25 29.66
CA LYS A 841 8.75 50.33 30.37
C LYS A 841 7.41 49.93 29.67
N ARG A 842 6.36 49.34 30.30
CA ARG A 842 6.00 48.62 31.59
C ARG A 842 4.42 48.64 31.73
N PRO A 843 3.71 48.05 32.73
CA PRO A 843 3.95 46.88 33.60
C PRO A 843 2.71 45.95 33.87
N ARG A 844 2.96 44.85 34.61
CA ARG A 844 2.09 43.93 35.41
C ARG A 844 0.64 44.34 35.82
N VAL A 845 -0.22 43.30 35.94
CA VAL A 845 -1.07 42.99 37.14
C VAL A 845 -0.99 41.46 37.44
N THR A 846 -1.38 41.02 38.65
CA THR A 846 -1.34 39.61 39.15
C THR A 846 -2.61 39.28 39.95
N HIS A 847 -3.11 38.02 39.96
CA HIS A 847 -3.57 37.30 41.20
C HIS A 847 -3.97 35.81 41.00
N ARG A 848 -4.18 35.12 42.13
CA ARG A 848 -4.16 33.68 42.46
C ARG A 848 -5.47 32.85 42.19
N PRO A 849 -5.48 31.51 42.45
CA PRO A 849 -6.54 30.55 42.05
C PRO A 849 -7.31 29.84 43.20
N GLN A 850 -8.22 28.90 42.85
CA GLN A 850 -8.78 27.75 43.61
C GLN A 850 -9.29 26.70 42.57
N SER A 851 -9.02 25.39 42.65
CA SER A 851 -9.70 24.28 43.41
C SER A 851 -11.21 24.13 43.10
N SER A 852 -11.83 22.93 42.99
CA SER A 852 -11.47 21.59 43.55
C SER A 852 -12.02 20.40 42.71
N GLN A 853 -11.55 19.18 43.03
CA GLN A 853 -12.26 17.89 43.34
C GLN A 853 -13.80 17.78 43.09
N GLU A 854 -14.43 16.62 42.85
CA GLU A 854 -14.03 15.19 42.91
C GLU A 854 -15.01 14.23 42.14
N THR A 855 -14.65 12.94 42.00
CA THR A 855 -15.49 11.83 41.48
C THR A 855 -16.13 11.00 42.63
N PRO A 856 -17.31 10.33 42.50
CA PRO A 856 -17.37 8.95 41.93
C PRO A 856 -18.74 8.50 41.31
N THR A 857 -18.86 7.20 41.00
CA THR A 857 -20.02 6.43 40.44
C THR A 857 -20.73 5.58 41.55
N PRO A 858 -21.66 4.58 41.34
CA PRO A 858 -22.48 4.12 40.18
C PRO A 858 -23.98 3.78 40.51
N SER A 859 -24.71 3.06 39.60
CA SER A 859 -25.96 2.25 39.80
C SER A 859 -27.35 2.99 39.75
N GLN A 860 -28.56 2.39 39.55
CA GLN A 860 -29.04 1.06 39.06
C GLN A 860 -30.57 1.08 38.64
N ARG A 861 -31.03 0.11 37.80
CA ARG A 861 -32.43 -0.45 37.61
C ARG A 861 -33.59 0.32 36.86
N ARG A 862 -34.12 -0.35 35.81
CA ARG A 862 -35.52 -0.75 35.39
C ARG A 862 -36.79 -0.12 36.06
N PRO A 863 -38.02 -0.09 35.43
CA PRO A 863 -38.63 -1.18 34.62
C PRO A 863 -39.64 -0.87 33.45
N PHE A 864 -40.04 -1.98 32.78
CA PHE A 864 -41.22 -2.37 31.95
C PHE A 864 -42.43 -1.46 31.58
N VAL A 865 -42.98 -1.69 30.37
CA VAL A 865 -44.41 -1.91 29.94
C VAL A 865 -44.46 -1.93 28.37
N GLU A 866 -45.21 -2.69 27.53
CA GLU A 866 -46.39 -3.62 27.56
C GLU A 866 -47.73 -3.02 27.01
N VAL A 867 -48.56 -3.60 26.11
CA VAL A 867 -48.56 -4.74 25.15
C VAL A 867 -49.58 -4.42 24.00
N THR A 868 -49.53 -5.05 22.79
CA THR A 868 -50.68 -5.65 22.01
C THR A 868 -50.40 -5.91 20.50
N ALA A 869 -51.18 -6.82 19.89
CA ALA A 869 -51.35 -7.11 18.44
C ALA A 869 -52.87 -7.23 18.11
N PRO A 870 -53.32 -7.44 16.84
CA PRO A 870 -53.71 -8.79 16.38
C PRO A 870 -53.59 -9.06 14.84
N LEU A 871 -54.33 -10.06 14.31
CA LEU A 871 -54.17 -10.74 12.99
C LEU A 871 -55.30 -10.48 11.95
N SER A 872 -55.01 -10.82 10.68
CA SER A 872 -55.86 -11.56 9.69
C SER A 872 -54.95 -11.94 8.48
N GLU A 873 -54.74 -13.19 8.08
CA GLU A 873 -55.62 -14.22 7.49
C GLU A 873 -55.93 -14.04 5.98
N GLU A 874 -55.37 -14.91 5.12
CA GLU A 874 -56.07 -15.64 4.03
C GLU A 874 -55.13 -16.68 3.33
N ASP A 875 -55.48 -17.97 3.45
CA ASP A 875 -55.50 -19.10 2.49
C ASP A 875 -54.77 -19.05 1.11
N SER A 876 -54.35 -20.17 0.47
CA SER A 876 -54.24 -21.61 0.85
C SER A 876 -53.54 -22.45 -0.27
N VAL A 877 -53.23 -23.74 -0.02
CA VAL A 877 -53.04 -24.88 -0.99
C VAL A 877 -51.84 -24.80 -1.98
N VAL A 878 -50.84 -25.71 -2.06
CA VAL A 878 -50.80 -27.20 -2.28
C VAL A 878 -51.07 -27.56 -3.77
N ASP A 879 -50.35 -28.43 -4.52
CA ASP A 879 -49.52 -29.63 -4.20
C ASP A 879 -48.31 -29.88 -5.17
N TYR A 880 -47.69 -31.06 -5.08
CA TYR A 880 -46.55 -31.60 -5.86
C TYR A 880 -46.87 -32.13 -7.28
N GLU A 881 -45.81 -32.21 -8.13
CA GLU A 881 -45.38 -33.31 -9.06
C GLU A 881 -44.60 -32.74 -10.27
N ALA A 882 -43.83 -33.46 -11.08
CA ALA A 882 -42.83 -34.54 -10.95
C ALA A 882 -42.56 -35.11 -12.37
N LEU A 883 -41.32 -35.56 -12.68
CA LEU A 883 -40.94 -36.27 -13.93
C LEU A 883 -41.01 -35.38 -15.23
N ASP A 884 -40.35 -35.68 -16.37
CA ASP A 884 -39.58 -36.86 -16.77
C ASP A 884 -38.42 -36.59 -17.79
N TYR A 885 -37.70 -37.65 -18.17
CA TYR A 885 -36.52 -37.83 -19.06
C TYR A 885 -36.18 -36.86 -20.24
N LEU A 886 -34.87 -36.58 -20.38
CA LEU A 886 -33.91 -36.94 -21.49
C LEU A 886 -34.44 -37.38 -22.90
N PRO A 887 -33.64 -37.32 -24.02
CA PRO A 887 -32.18 -37.10 -24.15
C PRO A 887 -31.64 -36.24 -25.34
N SER A 888 -30.33 -35.94 -25.27
CA SER A 888 -29.31 -35.88 -26.37
C SER A 888 -29.56 -35.18 -27.73
N GLY A 889 -28.65 -34.27 -28.13
CA GLY A 889 -28.49 -33.81 -29.53
C GLY A 889 -27.09 -33.25 -29.84
N ARG A 890 -26.31 -33.93 -30.71
CA ARG A 890 -25.01 -33.45 -31.21
C ARG A 890 -25.20 -32.53 -32.43
N GLY A 891 -24.42 -31.44 -32.60
CA GLY A 891 -24.58 -30.57 -33.79
C GLY A 891 -23.50 -29.53 -34.08
N ARG A 892 -22.34 -29.98 -34.61
CA ARG A 892 -21.21 -29.17 -35.11
C ARG A 892 -21.56 -27.95 -36.01
N SER A 893 -20.93 -26.81 -35.73
CA SER A 893 -20.27 -25.84 -36.65
C SER A 893 -20.84 -25.52 -38.06
N ARG A 894 -20.97 -24.23 -38.40
CA ARG A 894 -20.02 -23.49 -39.29
C ARG A 894 -20.40 -22.03 -39.60
N GLU A 895 -19.36 -21.21 -39.79
CA GLU A 895 -19.22 -20.09 -40.76
C GLU A 895 -20.44 -19.23 -41.15
N ARG A 896 -20.49 -18.00 -40.61
CA ARG A 896 -20.29 -16.77 -41.41
C ARG A 896 -19.96 -15.56 -40.53
#